data_AF-A0A5C9CQG0-F1
#
_entry.id   AF-A0A5C9CQG0-F1
#
_cell.length_a   1.000
_cell.length_b   1.000
_cell.length_c   1.000
_cell.angle_alpha   90.00
_cell.angle_beta   90.00
_cell.angle_gamma   90.00
#
_symmetry.space_group_name_H-M   'P 1'
#
loop_
_entity.id
_entity.type
_entity.pdbx_description
1 polymer ?
#
loop_
_entity_poly.entity_id
_entity_poly.type
_entity_poly.pdbx_seq_one_letter_code
_entity_poly.pdbx_strand_id
1 'polypeptide(L)'
;MPNWETRAMPRRDALALGGMAGLTALLAELSRGQARANTRTPNEGRMFGKAKSVLLLFLSGGPPQHETFDPKPDAPAEIRGPFNPISTSVPGIQFCELLPRTALRAHRLAVIRSMFTNNNIHGGSGYWVLTGRQLLSGDGENAQPTDWPNLASIVKMLRPSERLPSLSAVSLPELFIGNGGNIEAGQFGGILGPQWSPEFIECKPADKNFQLGGLYAPRVSGEQMRQRVSLLDALGRTFEGSPRSAVVQVHDRVTQQAVELLTSGGARQAFNLHDEPDSVRDRYGRYPWGQSVLLGRRLIEAGVRFVTVNWPRIPGDRGVDNPLWDTHARNADRMEDVLAPQFDVTFAALLDDLQERGLLDETLVVAVGEFGRTPRINANGGRDHWGPVMNAVLAGAGIAGGQVYGSSDKQGAYPAADPVNAGHLAATIFHLVGIDSQGTFRDRVGRELSITDAEPLFKLLGEEPATSQRAASSGDLARVPPFRDGSLKHPDFTSTETLLPADASASPKGWRASPLVDPPATVFGTRLLGQQAALGLWPNRGADNAAIPAQAQAILAQQILDPQAGQFTAKAIIGGSGSTREGFEQFFLKHFRCRLTLFRFNEASKSALKRTELASVEFTPTWLDAQQPNWQTITLEKQLAPAALGANFSFGLGIGVALIVERKTDGSAVVSADLEDAFVRVQRIDVEFRGWQIA
;
A
#
# COMPACT_ATOMS: atom_id res chain seq x y z
N MET A 1 69.62 -70.21 -18.91
CA MET A 1 69.22 -68.84 -18.54
C MET A 1 68.32 -68.30 -19.64
N PRO A 2 67.06 -67.90 -19.40
CA PRO A 2 66.24 -67.27 -20.42
C PRO A 2 66.47 -65.76 -20.43
N ASN A 3 66.67 -65.22 -21.64
CA ASN A 3 66.80 -63.80 -21.93
C ASN A 3 65.46 -63.08 -21.68
N TRP A 4 65.48 -62.01 -20.89
CA TRP A 4 64.39 -61.05 -20.80
C TRP A 4 64.67 -59.92 -21.80
N GLU A 5 63.94 -59.90 -22.91
CA GLU A 5 63.88 -58.73 -23.77
C GLU A 5 63.01 -57.66 -23.09
N THR A 6 63.60 -56.54 -22.70
CA THR A 6 62.86 -55.33 -22.32
C THR A 6 62.10 -54.81 -23.54
N ARG A 7 60.80 -55.10 -23.60
CA ARG A 7 59.88 -54.45 -24.53
C ARG A 7 59.77 -52.98 -24.14
N ALA A 8 60.43 -52.10 -24.88
CA ALA A 8 60.29 -50.65 -24.72
C ALA A 8 58.83 -50.25 -24.97
N MET A 9 58.22 -49.53 -24.04
CA MET A 9 56.86 -49.01 -24.19
C MET A 9 56.80 -48.09 -25.43
N PRO A 10 55.86 -48.32 -26.37
CA PRO A 10 55.64 -47.42 -27.49
C PRO A 10 55.35 -46.01 -26.98
N ARG A 11 55.97 -44.98 -27.58
CA ARG A 11 55.78 -43.56 -27.20
C ARG A 11 54.31 -43.14 -27.08
N ARG A 12 53.42 -43.77 -27.87
CA ARG A 12 51.97 -43.53 -27.83
C ARG A 12 51.33 -43.96 -26.51
N ASP A 13 51.77 -45.06 -25.93
CA ASP A 13 51.23 -45.58 -24.67
C ASP A 13 51.74 -44.77 -23.47
N ALA A 14 53.00 -44.31 -23.53
CA ALA A 14 53.55 -43.37 -22.56
C ALA A 14 52.84 -42.00 -22.59
N LEU A 15 52.49 -41.50 -23.78
CA LEU A 15 51.71 -40.27 -23.93
C LEU A 15 50.24 -40.44 -23.50
N ALA A 16 49.63 -41.61 -23.73
CA ALA A 16 48.28 -41.91 -23.27
C ALA A 16 48.21 -42.00 -21.73
N LEU A 17 49.18 -42.69 -21.10
CA LEU A 17 49.31 -42.77 -19.64
C LEU A 17 49.61 -41.40 -19.02
N GLY A 18 50.50 -40.61 -19.63
CA GLY A 18 50.79 -39.23 -19.20
C GLY A 18 49.59 -38.29 -19.36
N GLY A 19 48.81 -38.43 -20.43
CA GLY A 19 47.59 -37.66 -20.66
C GLY A 19 46.46 -37.99 -19.67
N MET A 20 46.28 -39.27 -19.33
CA MET A 20 45.31 -39.68 -18.30
C MET A 20 45.73 -39.24 -16.90
N ALA A 21 47.02 -39.33 -16.57
CA ALA A 21 47.57 -38.83 -15.31
C ALA A 21 47.45 -37.29 -15.19
N GLY A 22 47.68 -36.57 -16.29
CA GLY A 22 47.50 -35.12 -16.36
C GLY A 22 46.03 -34.70 -16.23
N LEU A 23 45.10 -35.43 -16.86
CA LEU A 23 43.66 -35.17 -16.75
C LEU A 23 43.13 -35.49 -15.35
N THR A 24 43.58 -36.58 -14.73
CA THR A 24 43.22 -36.90 -13.34
C THR A 24 43.81 -35.93 -12.34
N ALA A 25 45.04 -35.44 -12.55
CA ALA A 25 45.62 -34.36 -11.74
C ALA A 25 44.84 -33.06 -11.91
N LEU A 26 44.46 -32.69 -13.14
CA LEU A 26 43.65 -31.49 -13.41
C LEU A 26 42.25 -31.59 -12.79
N LEU A 27 41.60 -32.76 -12.87
CA LEU A 27 40.31 -33.02 -12.22
C LEU A 27 40.45 -33.05 -10.69
N ALA A 28 41.57 -33.52 -10.15
CA ALA A 28 41.88 -33.46 -8.72
C ALA A 28 42.13 -32.02 -8.26
N GLU A 29 42.79 -31.18 -9.06
CA GLU A 29 43.00 -29.76 -8.78
C GLU A 29 41.69 -28.97 -8.87
N LEU A 30 40.83 -29.27 -9.85
CA LEU A 30 39.49 -28.68 -10.01
C LEU A 30 38.56 -29.08 -8.85
N SER A 31 38.59 -30.35 -8.44
CA SER A 31 37.81 -30.82 -7.28
C SER A 31 38.37 -30.30 -5.95
N ARG A 32 39.69 -30.13 -5.80
CA ARG A 32 40.30 -29.43 -4.66
C ARG A 32 40.02 -27.92 -4.66
N GLY A 33 39.90 -27.29 -5.83
CA GLY A 33 39.44 -25.92 -5.99
C GLY A 33 37.97 -25.75 -5.60
N GLN A 34 37.11 -26.69 -5.98
CA GLN A 34 35.71 -26.77 -5.53
C GLN A 34 35.59 -27.06 -4.03
N ALA A 35 36.46 -27.88 -3.46
CA ALA A 35 36.50 -28.14 -2.02
C ALA A 35 37.04 -26.93 -1.23
N ARG A 36 38.01 -26.17 -1.77
CA ARG A 36 38.53 -24.94 -1.14
C ARG A 36 37.56 -23.77 -1.20
N ALA A 37 36.74 -23.66 -2.26
CA ALA A 37 35.64 -22.70 -2.31
C ALA A 37 34.57 -22.95 -1.22
N ASN A 38 34.47 -24.19 -0.74
CA ASN A 38 33.55 -24.60 0.33
C ASN A 38 34.16 -24.58 1.75
N THR A 39 35.39 -24.07 1.92
CA THR A 39 36.07 -24.00 3.23
C THR A 39 36.17 -22.59 3.81
N ARG A 40 35.37 -21.65 3.32
CA ARG A 40 35.10 -20.44 4.08
C ARG A 40 34.01 -20.83 5.09
N THR A 41 34.37 -20.97 6.36
CA THR A 41 33.40 -21.07 7.44
C THR A 41 32.36 -19.97 7.21
N PRO A 42 31.05 -20.27 7.21
CA PRO A 42 30.04 -19.21 7.17
C PRO A 42 30.43 -18.18 8.20
N ASN A 43 30.37 -16.90 7.86
CA ASN A 43 30.54 -15.86 8.86
C ASN A 43 29.31 -15.95 9.79
N GLU A 44 29.35 -16.88 10.77
CA GLU A 44 28.34 -17.14 11.80
C GLU A 44 28.29 -15.97 12.79
N GLY A 45 28.20 -14.76 12.24
CA GLY A 45 28.11 -13.53 13.00
C GLY A 45 26.80 -13.46 13.78
N ARG A 46 26.71 -12.43 14.62
CA ARG A 46 25.54 -12.16 15.48
C ARG A 46 24.22 -12.31 14.73
N MET A 47 23.29 -13.10 15.28
CA MET A 47 21.94 -13.36 14.75
C MET A 47 21.86 -14.02 13.36
N PHE A 48 22.94 -14.63 12.86
CA PHE A 48 22.93 -15.36 11.59
C PHE A 48 21.87 -16.47 11.60
N GLY A 49 21.03 -16.54 10.55
CA GLY A 49 20.01 -17.59 10.43
C GLY A 49 18.84 -17.49 11.40
N LYS A 50 18.68 -16.39 12.14
CA LYS A 50 17.58 -16.19 13.09
C LYS A 50 16.20 -16.13 12.41
N ALA A 51 16.12 -15.58 11.21
CA ALA A 51 14.88 -15.48 10.44
C ALA A 51 14.54 -16.82 9.75
N LYS A 52 13.42 -17.42 10.16
CA LYS A 52 12.78 -18.53 9.44
C LYS A 52 11.93 -18.04 8.27
N SER A 53 11.56 -16.77 8.28
CA SER A 53 10.72 -16.20 7.24
C SER A 53 11.01 -14.72 7.08
N VAL A 54 10.73 -14.21 5.89
CA VAL A 54 10.74 -12.78 5.59
C VAL A 54 9.38 -12.38 5.05
N LEU A 55 8.79 -11.35 5.64
CA LEU A 55 7.61 -10.67 5.12
C LEU A 55 8.01 -9.26 4.67
N LEU A 56 8.19 -9.10 3.36
CA LEU A 56 8.53 -7.83 2.73
C LEU A 56 7.25 -7.10 2.33
N LEU A 57 6.94 -6.02 3.04
CA LEU A 57 5.87 -5.08 2.74
C LEU A 57 6.43 -3.99 1.82
N PHE A 58 6.18 -4.14 0.52
CA PHE A 58 6.70 -3.23 -0.50
C PHE A 58 5.69 -2.10 -0.75
N LEU A 59 6.01 -0.91 -0.24
CA LEU A 59 5.18 0.29 -0.27
C LEU A 59 5.36 1.03 -1.60
N SER A 60 4.94 0.38 -2.70
CA SER A 60 5.08 0.86 -4.07
C SER A 60 4.62 2.31 -4.22
N GLY A 61 5.44 3.13 -4.87
CA GLY A 61 5.22 4.56 -5.03
C GLY A 61 6.11 5.39 -4.10
N GLY A 62 7.04 4.84 -3.32
CA GLY A 62 8.03 5.63 -2.56
C GLY A 62 7.43 6.51 -1.45
N PRO A 63 7.30 6.00 -0.21
CA PRO A 63 6.71 6.72 0.91
C PRO A 63 7.45 8.02 1.26
N PRO A 64 6.73 9.13 1.50
CA PRO A 64 7.37 10.37 1.90
C PRO A 64 7.89 10.28 3.34
N GLN A 65 9.17 10.61 3.52
CA GLN A 65 9.84 10.53 4.81
C GLN A 65 9.22 11.47 5.87
N HIS A 66 8.77 12.66 5.48
CA HIS A 66 8.17 13.67 6.37
C HIS A 66 6.83 13.21 6.96
N GLU A 67 5.96 12.64 6.12
CA GLU A 67 4.64 12.19 6.57
C GLU A 67 4.64 10.78 7.17
N THR A 68 5.82 10.16 7.31
CA THR A 68 5.99 8.83 7.92
C THR A 68 6.94 8.87 9.12
N PHE A 69 8.21 8.53 8.90
CA PHE A 69 9.16 8.20 9.97
C PHE A 69 10.20 9.28 10.23
N ASP A 70 10.22 10.42 9.53
CA ASP A 70 11.19 11.50 9.70
C ASP A 70 10.56 12.90 9.53
N PRO A 71 9.73 13.35 10.49
CA PRO A 71 8.80 14.49 10.31
C PRO A 71 9.42 15.90 10.25
N LYS A 72 10.73 16.06 10.48
CA LYS A 72 11.47 17.34 10.41
C LYS A 72 10.69 18.57 10.98
N PRO A 73 10.31 18.58 12.26
CA PRO A 73 9.45 19.64 12.82
C PRO A 73 10.02 21.05 12.73
N ASP A 74 11.35 21.19 12.73
CA ASP A 74 12.04 22.48 12.66
C ASP A 74 12.22 22.97 11.22
N ALA A 75 11.84 22.19 10.21
CA ALA A 75 11.90 22.63 8.81
C ALA A 75 10.75 23.60 8.47
N PRO A 76 10.92 24.47 7.46
CA PRO A 76 9.86 25.35 7.00
C PRO A 76 8.58 24.59 6.61
N ALA A 77 7.41 25.24 6.69
CA ALA A 77 6.11 24.61 6.45
C ALA A 77 6.00 23.94 5.07
N GLU A 78 6.62 24.53 4.05
CA GLU A 78 6.68 23.98 2.70
C GLU A 78 7.63 22.77 2.54
N ILE A 79 8.41 22.46 3.59
CA ILE A 79 9.24 21.27 3.69
C ILE A 79 8.59 20.22 4.59
N ARG A 80 8.28 20.55 5.85
CA ARG A 80 7.75 19.59 6.83
C ARG A 80 6.30 19.17 6.56
N GLY A 81 5.58 19.95 5.76
CA GLY A 81 4.16 19.72 5.50
C GLY A 81 3.25 20.13 6.66
N PRO A 82 1.95 19.83 6.56
CA PRO A 82 0.95 20.33 7.51
C PRO A 82 0.87 19.51 8.81
N PHE A 83 1.51 18.34 8.87
CA PHE A 83 1.40 17.43 9.99
C PHE A 83 2.46 17.70 11.07
N ASN A 84 2.16 17.23 12.27
CA ASN A 84 3.00 17.39 13.45
C ASN A 84 3.72 16.08 13.78
N PRO A 85 4.91 16.14 14.40
CA PRO A 85 5.52 14.97 15.01
C PRO A 85 4.73 14.56 16.26
N ILE A 86 4.74 13.27 16.55
CA ILE A 86 4.29 12.69 17.83
C ILE A 86 5.44 11.93 18.47
N SER A 87 5.50 11.96 19.80
CA SER A 87 6.41 11.12 20.57
C SER A 87 5.98 9.66 20.46
N THR A 88 6.94 8.76 20.33
CA THR A 88 6.68 7.31 20.25
C THR A 88 6.82 6.62 21.61
N SER A 89 6.68 5.30 21.63
CA SER A 89 6.96 4.47 22.82
C SER A 89 8.44 4.47 23.28
N VAL A 90 9.34 5.13 22.54
CA VAL A 90 10.76 5.22 22.84
C VAL A 90 11.16 6.70 22.97
N PRO A 91 11.79 7.12 24.09
CA PRO A 91 12.26 8.49 24.26
C PRO A 91 13.15 8.96 23.10
N GLY A 92 12.92 10.19 22.63
CA GLY A 92 13.73 10.82 21.56
C GLY A 92 13.38 10.36 20.14
N ILE A 93 12.55 9.34 19.96
CA ILE A 93 12.06 8.93 18.64
C ILE A 93 10.66 9.52 18.41
N GLN A 94 10.52 10.23 17.30
CA GLN A 94 9.26 10.83 16.84
C GLN A 94 8.88 10.31 15.45
N PHE A 95 7.58 10.07 15.24
CA PHE A 95 6.98 9.79 13.93
C PHE A 95 5.94 10.85 13.59
N CYS A 96 5.41 10.85 12.37
CA CYS A 96 4.28 11.69 11.98
C CYS A 96 3.00 11.32 12.78
N GLU A 97 2.17 12.31 13.12
CA GLU A 97 0.88 12.12 13.81
C GLU A 97 -0.11 11.21 13.08
N LEU A 98 0.13 10.92 11.80
CA LEU A 98 -0.64 9.97 11.00
C LEU A 98 -0.31 8.49 11.31
N LEU A 99 0.70 8.21 12.13
CA LEU A 99 1.13 6.86 12.50
C LEU A 99 1.01 6.56 14.01
N PRO A 100 -0.14 6.83 14.67
CA PRO A 100 -0.25 6.74 16.12
C PRO A 100 -0.13 5.30 16.66
N ARG A 101 -0.62 4.27 15.94
CA ARG A 101 -0.47 2.87 16.38
C ARG A 101 0.94 2.36 16.18
N THR A 102 1.59 2.76 15.10
CA THR A 102 2.98 2.41 14.82
C THR A 102 3.90 3.06 15.85
N ALA A 103 3.64 4.31 16.25
CA ALA A 103 4.37 4.99 17.31
C ALA A 103 4.31 4.24 18.66
N LEU A 104 3.17 3.65 19.02
CA LEU A 104 3.04 2.79 20.22
C LEU A 104 3.92 1.54 20.17
N ARG A 105 4.29 1.09 18.97
CA ARG A 105 5.10 -0.11 18.73
C ARG A 105 6.55 0.20 18.36
N ALA A 106 6.97 1.47 18.36
CA ALA A 106 8.32 1.89 18.00
C ALA A 106 9.45 1.15 18.75
N HIS A 107 9.20 0.72 19.99
CA HIS A 107 10.15 -0.11 20.75
C HIS A 107 10.44 -1.49 20.14
N ARG A 108 9.65 -1.95 19.18
CA ARG A 108 9.88 -3.19 18.39
C ARG A 108 10.55 -2.93 17.04
N LEU A 109 10.71 -1.66 16.66
CA LEU A 109 11.12 -1.26 15.32
C LEU A 109 12.58 -0.80 15.30
N ALA A 110 13.28 -1.13 14.23
CA ALA A 110 14.47 -0.42 13.79
C ALA A 110 14.12 0.40 12.54
N VAL A 111 14.27 1.71 12.62
CA VAL A 111 13.98 2.63 11.50
C VAL A 111 15.28 3.14 10.91
N ILE A 112 15.52 2.90 9.63
CA ILE A 112 16.65 3.46 8.87
C ILE A 112 16.17 4.76 8.24
N ARG A 113 16.80 5.90 8.56
CA ARG A 113 16.47 7.25 8.02
C ARG A 113 17.47 7.79 7.00
N SER A 114 18.48 7.00 6.67
CA SER A 114 19.61 7.37 5.83
C SER A 114 19.75 6.47 4.61
N MET A 115 18.69 5.71 4.27
CA MET A 115 18.72 4.79 3.14
C MET A 115 18.63 5.58 1.83
N PHE A 116 19.29 5.16 0.77
CA PHE A 116 19.23 5.81 -0.53
C PHE A 116 19.41 4.82 -1.68
N THR A 117 18.95 5.23 -2.86
CA THR A 117 19.21 4.56 -4.13
C THR A 117 19.88 5.49 -5.16
N ASN A 118 19.81 6.81 -4.94
CA ASN A 118 20.19 7.85 -5.90
C ASN A 118 19.54 7.67 -7.29
N ASN A 119 18.38 7.00 -7.33
CA ASN A 119 17.61 6.77 -8.54
C ASN A 119 16.17 7.25 -8.32
N ASN A 120 15.69 8.15 -9.18
CA ASN A 120 14.35 8.72 -9.11
C ASN A 120 13.33 7.94 -9.96
N ILE A 121 13.69 6.80 -10.55
CA ILE A 121 12.82 6.02 -11.41
C ILE A 121 12.31 4.80 -10.65
N HIS A 122 11.00 4.54 -10.74
CA HIS A 122 10.34 3.43 -10.06
C HIS A 122 11.04 2.09 -10.32
N GLY A 123 11.26 1.75 -11.60
CA GLY A 123 11.91 0.53 -12.03
C GLY A 123 13.33 0.40 -11.50
N GLY A 124 14.21 1.34 -11.81
CA GLY A 124 15.63 1.26 -11.44
C GLY A 124 15.88 1.33 -9.93
N SER A 125 15.09 2.12 -9.20
CA SER A 125 15.18 2.21 -7.74
C SER A 125 14.59 0.98 -7.06
N GLY A 126 13.41 0.53 -7.51
CA GLY A 126 12.74 -0.66 -7.02
C GLY A 126 13.57 -1.92 -7.29
N TYR A 127 14.18 -2.01 -8.47
CA TYR A 127 15.13 -3.07 -8.83
C TYR A 127 16.23 -3.21 -7.77
N TRP A 128 16.84 -2.11 -7.32
CA TRP A 128 17.91 -2.20 -6.33
C TRP A 128 17.40 -2.69 -4.97
N VAL A 129 16.23 -2.21 -4.53
CA VAL A 129 15.60 -2.67 -3.28
C VAL A 129 15.22 -4.16 -3.34
N LEU A 130 14.69 -4.62 -4.48
CA LEU A 130 14.18 -5.98 -4.67
C LEU A 130 15.26 -7.02 -5.01
N THR A 131 16.46 -6.59 -5.40
CA THR A 131 17.55 -7.48 -5.83
C THR A 131 18.83 -7.34 -5.01
N GLY A 132 19.00 -6.21 -4.31
CA GLY A 132 20.25 -5.84 -3.66
C GLY A 132 21.34 -5.34 -4.62
N ARG A 133 21.09 -5.28 -5.93
CA ARG A 133 22.04 -4.83 -6.95
C ARG A 133 21.55 -3.60 -7.70
N GLN A 134 22.45 -2.68 -8.03
CA GLN A 134 22.12 -1.59 -8.93
C GLN A 134 21.83 -2.12 -10.34
N LEU A 135 20.85 -1.52 -11.00
CA LEU A 135 20.63 -1.75 -12.42
C LEU A 135 21.79 -1.11 -13.20
N LEU A 136 22.46 -1.90 -14.04
CA LEU A 136 23.65 -1.45 -14.77
C LEU A 136 23.32 -0.56 -15.98
N SER A 137 22.15 -0.73 -16.58
CA SER A 137 21.71 0.00 -17.78
C SER A 137 20.20 0.01 -17.91
N GLY A 138 19.65 1.08 -18.47
CA GLY A 138 18.20 1.27 -18.63
C GLY A 138 17.56 1.92 -17.42
N ASP A 139 16.25 2.11 -17.51
CA ASP A 139 15.38 2.71 -16.49
C ASP A 139 14.74 1.68 -15.55
N GLY A 140 14.81 0.39 -15.90
CA GLY A 140 14.21 -0.70 -15.13
C GLY A 140 12.71 -0.83 -15.33
N GLU A 141 12.11 -0.12 -16.29
CA GLU A 141 10.66 -0.14 -16.52
C GLU A 141 10.17 -1.45 -17.10
N ASN A 142 11.06 -2.31 -17.61
CA ASN A 142 10.68 -3.60 -18.19
C ASN A 142 11.56 -4.72 -17.65
N ALA A 143 10.97 -5.65 -16.90
CA ALA A 143 11.64 -6.83 -16.42
C ALA A 143 12.26 -7.66 -17.55
N GLN A 144 13.51 -8.10 -17.36
CA GLN A 144 14.24 -8.89 -18.35
C GLN A 144 14.67 -10.24 -17.78
N PRO A 145 14.78 -11.29 -18.62
CA PRO A 145 15.40 -12.55 -18.22
C PRO A 145 16.87 -12.41 -17.77
N THR A 146 17.52 -11.30 -18.12
CA THR A 146 18.91 -10.98 -17.74
C THR A 146 19.01 -10.19 -16.44
N ASP A 147 17.90 -9.86 -15.80
CA ASP A 147 17.86 -9.17 -14.51
C ASP A 147 18.63 -9.95 -13.44
N TRP A 148 19.15 -9.24 -12.44
CA TRP A 148 19.60 -9.87 -11.21
C TRP A 148 18.41 -10.55 -10.53
N PRO A 149 18.61 -11.72 -9.89
CA PRO A 149 17.51 -12.41 -9.26
C PRO A 149 16.95 -11.61 -8.09
N ASN A 150 15.63 -11.65 -7.93
CA ASN A 150 14.97 -11.12 -6.75
C ASN A 150 15.52 -11.75 -5.45
N LEU A 151 15.50 -11.01 -4.33
CA LEU A 151 15.92 -11.53 -3.01
C LEU A 151 15.21 -12.85 -2.67
N ALA A 152 13.90 -12.92 -2.92
CA ALA A 152 13.09 -14.09 -2.67
C ALA A 152 13.46 -15.28 -3.56
N SER A 153 13.95 -15.03 -4.79
CA SER A 153 14.48 -16.08 -5.68
C SER A 153 15.76 -16.70 -5.14
N ILE A 154 16.67 -15.88 -4.61
CA ILE A 154 17.90 -16.37 -3.98
C ILE A 154 17.56 -17.16 -2.72
N VAL A 155 16.61 -16.68 -1.90
CA VAL A 155 16.12 -17.43 -0.72
C VAL A 155 15.47 -18.75 -1.13
N LYS A 156 14.61 -18.76 -2.14
CA LYS A 156 13.99 -19.99 -2.68
C LYS A 156 15.04 -20.99 -3.18
N MET A 157 16.15 -20.52 -3.75
CA MET A 157 17.24 -21.37 -4.22
C MET A 157 18.09 -21.95 -3.10
N LEU A 158 18.49 -21.13 -2.13
CA LEU A 158 19.49 -21.50 -1.14
C LEU A 158 18.89 -21.99 0.19
N ARG A 159 17.65 -21.59 0.50
CA ARG A 159 16.93 -21.90 1.75
C ARG A 159 15.43 -22.16 1.46
N PRO A 160 15.09 -23.16 0.62
CA PRO A 160 13.69 -23.48 0.29
C PRO A 160 12.90 -23.91 1.54
N SER A 161 11.57 -23.84 1.45
CA SER A 161 10.69 -24.40 2.46
C SER A 161 10.81 -25.92 2.47
N GLU A 162 10.93 -26.49 3.67
CA GLU A 162 10.87 -27.94 3.91
C GLU A 162 9.48 -28.37 4.40
N ARG A 163 8.55 -27.42 4.60
CA ARG A 163 7.19 -27.66 5.08
C ARG A 163 6.20 -27.64 3.91
N LEU A 164 5.14 -28.43 4.03
CA LEU A 164 4.03 -28.44 3.07
C LEU A 164 3.06 -27.28 3.37
N PRO A 165 2.60 -26.52 2.34
CA PRO A 165 2.97 -26.66 0.93
C PRO A 165 4.40 -26.19 0.66
N SER A 166 5.10 -26.81 -0.30
CA SER A 166 6.49 -26.52 -0.68
C SER A 166 6.72 -25.12 -1.31
N LEU A 167 5.81 -24.18 -1.07
CA LEU A 167 5.92 -22.78 -1.45
C LEU A 167 7.04 -22.12 -0.65
N SER A 168 8.08 -21.67 -1.34
CA SER A 168 9.23 -21.05 -0.70
C SER A 168 9.21 -19.53 -0.80
N ALA A 169 8.70 -18.98 -1.90
CA ALA A 169 8.74 -17.54 -2.16
C ALA A 169 7.46 -17.08 -2.87
N VAL A 170 6.62 -16.27 -2.23
CA VAL A 170 5.34 -15.83 -2.81
C VAL A 170 5.31 -14.31 -2.96
N SER A 171 4.66 -13.80 -4.01
CA SER A 171 4.38 -12.38 -4.19
C SER A 171 2.87 -12.13 -4.36
N LEU A 172 2.36 -11.16 -3.60
CA LEU A 172 0.94 -10.82 -3.44
C LEU A 172 0.71 -9.29 -3.44
N PRO A 173 -0.54 -8.83 -3.60
CA PRO A 173 -1.62 -9.52 -4.30
C PRO A 173 -1.50 -9.32 -5.82
N GLU A 174 -0.53 -8.52 -6.27
CA GLU A 174 -0.23 -8.25 -7.68
C GLU A 174 1.27 -7.94 -7.82
N LEU A 175 1.77 -7.89 -9.06
CA LEU A 175 3.14 -7.46 -9.36
C LEU A 175 3.29 -5.95 -9.14
N PHE A 176 4.53 -5.51 -8.91
CA PHE A 176 4.92 -4.11 -9.02
C PHE A 176 4.84 -3.70 -10.50
N ILE A 177 3.76 -3.02 -10.84
CA ILE A 177 3.44 -2.60 -12.21
C ILE A 177 3.49 -1.07 -12.27
N GLY A 178 4.25 -0.55 -13.24
CA GLY A 178 4.34 0.87 -13.52
C GLY A 178 3.02 1.48 -14.00
N ASN A 179 2.90 2.80 -13.98
CA ASN A 179 1.67 3.48 -14.42
C ASN A 179 1.35 3.20 -15.91
N GLY A 180 2.36 2.92 -16.73
CA GLY A 180 2.21 2.49 -18.13
C GLY A 180 1.71 1.04 -18.31
N GLY A 181 1.54 0.28 -17.22
CA GLY A 181 1.16 -1.13 -17.26
C GLY A 181 2.33 -2.10 -17.50
N ASN A 182 3.54 -1.57 -17.59
CA ASN A 182 4.79 -2.31 -17.68
C ASN A 182 5.11 -3.01 -16.36
N ILE A 183 5.72 -4.20 -16.45
CA ILE A 183 6.18 -4.94 -15.27
C ILE A 183 7.59 -4.47 -14.94
N GLU A 184 7.74 -3.84 -13.78
CA GLU A 184 9.01 -3.28 -13.31
C GLU A 184 10.07 -4.39 -13.10
N ALA A 185 11.33 -4.07 -13.32
CA ALA A 185 12.42 -5.04 -13.26
C ALA A 185 12.71 -5.58 -11.85
N GLY A 186 13.41 -6.72 -11.76
CA GLY A 186 13.92 -7.27 -10.49
C GLY A 186 12.91 -8.08 -9.65
N GLN A 187 11.74 -8.40 -10.22
CA GLN A 187 10.69 -9.17 -9.54
C GLN A 187 10.82 -10.70 -9.71
N PHE A 188 11.62 -11.15 -10.68
CA PHE A 188 11.68 -12.55 -11.10
C PHE A 188 13.02 -13.21 -10.76
N GLY A 189 13.16 -14.50 -11.11
CA GLY A 189 14.42 -15.23 -10.98
C GLY A 189 15.54 -14.74 -11.90
N GLY A 190 15.24 -13.90 -12.90
CA GLY A 190 16.25 -13.28 -13.77
C GLY A 190 17.24 -14.30 -14.33
N ILE A 191 18.54 -14.04 -14.18
CA ILE A 191 19.64 -14.92 -14.61
C ILE A 191 19.61 -16.34 -14.00
N LEU A 192 18.88 -16.58 -12.90
CA LEU A 192 18.66 -17.93 -12.37
C LEU A 192 17.62 -18.72 -13.17
N GLY A 193 16.71 -18.02 -13.85
CA GLY A 193 15.63 -18.59 -14.64
C GLY A 193 14.29 -18.70 -13.90
N PRO A 194 13.21 -18.97 -14.65
CA PRO A 194 11.84 -18.87 -14.16
C PRO A 194 11.49 -19.86 -13.05
N GLN A 195 12.18 -21.01 -12.95
CA GLN A 195 11.96 -21.99 -11.89
C GLN A 195 12.28 -21.45 -10.49
N TRP A 196 13.12 -20.41 -10.42
CA TRP A 196 13.48 -19.74 -9.17
C TRP A 196 12.69 -18.46 -8.93
N SER A 197 11.83 -18.03 -9.87
CA SER A 197 10.93 -16.90 -9.62
C SER A 197 10.03 -17.18 -8.42
N PRO A 198 9.66 -16.15 -7.64
CA PRO A 198 8.58 -16.27 -6.67
C PRO A 198 7.29 -16.70 -7.37
N GLU A 199 6.43 -17.43 -6.65
CA GLU A 199 5.08 -17.70 -7.09
C GLU A 199 4.25 -16.40 -7.00
N PHE A 200 3.82 -15.89 -8.15
CA PHE A 200 2.94 -14.72 -8.21
C PHE A 200 1.48 -15.15 -8.10
N ILE A 201 0.79 -14.58 -7.13
CA ILE A 201 -0.61 -14.91 -6.86
C ILE A 201 -1.42 -13.63 -7.03
N GLU A 202 -1.95 -13.42 -8.23
CA GLU A 202 -2.88 -12.32 -8.50
C GLU A 202 -4.20 -12.57 -7.77
N CYS A 203 -4.55 -11.73 -6.80
CA CYS A 203 -5.73 -11.95 -5.97
C CYS A 203 -6.38 -10.67 -5.42
N LYS A 204 -7.60 -10.80 -4.91
CA LYS A 204 -8.37 -9.71 -4.30
C LYS A 204 -8.86 -10.12 -2.91
N PRO A 205 -7.97 -10.20 -1.91
CA PRO A 205 -8.28 -10.81 -0.62
C PRO A 205 -9.32 -10.05 0.21
N ALA A 206 -9.62 -8.79 -0.16
CA ALA A 206 -10.67 -7.99 0.46
C ALA A 206 -12.08 -8.27 -0.09
N ASP A 207 -12.22 -8.97 -1.22
CA ASP A 207 -13.54 -9.30 -1.77
C ASP A 207 -14.29 -10.23 -0.82
N LYS A 208 -15.58 -9.97 -0.60
CA LYS A 208 -16.42 -10.75 0.35
C LYS A 208 -16.47 -12.24 0.02
N ASN A 209 -16.38 -12.58 -1.26
CA ASN A 209 -16.41 -13.95 -1.77
C ASN A 209 -15.03 -14.40 -2.27
N PHE A 210 -13.96 -13.82 -1.73
CA PHE A 210 -12.61 -14.15 -2.17
C PHE A 210 -12.32 -15.63 -1.99
N GLN A 211 -12.04 -16.30 -3.12
CA GLN A 211 -11.50 -17.64 -3.18
C GLN A 211 -10.40 -17.63 -4.23
N LEU A 212 -9.28 -18.30 -3.96
CA LEU A 212 -8.21 -18.37 -4.94
C LEU A 212 -8.66 -19.20 -6.15
N GLY A 213 -8.90 -18.52 -7.27
CA GLY A 213 -9.25 -19.15 -8.54
C GLY A 213 -8.15 -20.12 -8.99
N GLY A 214 -8.53 -21.30 -9.47
CA GLY A 214 -7.59 -22.34 -9.91
C GLY A 214 -7.25 -23.39 -8.84
N LEU A 215 -7.35 -23.07 -7.54
CA LEU A 215 -7.15 -24.06 -6.49
C LEU A 215 -8.39 -24.91 -6.22
N TYR A 216 -9.62 -24.41 -6.43
CA TYR A 216 -10.87 -25.13 -6.09
C TYR A 216 -11.70 -25.48 -7.34
N ALA A 217 -11.23 -26.42 -8.14
CA ALA A 217 -12.06 -27.40 -8.87
C ALA A 217 -11.15 -28.27 -9.73
N PRO A 218 -10.80 -29.50 -9.33
CA PRO A 218 -10.30 -30.41 -10.32
C PRO A 218 -11.55 -30.94 -11.06
N ARG A 219 -11.68 -30.67 -12.37
CA ARG A 219 -12.57 -31.42 -13.29
C ARG A 219 -12.13 -32.90 -13.44
N VAL A 220 -11.30 -33.38 -12.52
CA VAL A 220 -10.52 -34.61 -12.55
C VAL A 220 -10.36 -35.08 -11.11
N SER A 221 -10.55 -36.36 -10.80
CA SER A 221 -10.28 -36.86 -9.45
C SER A 221 -8.78 -36.78 -9.12
N GLY A 222 -8.42 -36.78 -7.83
CA GLY A 222 -7.01 -36.82 -7.42
C GLY A 222 -6.25 -38.04 -7.98
N GLU A 223 -6.96 -39.13 -8.28
CA GLU A 223 -6.42 -40.32 -8.94
C GLU A 223 -6.11 -40.08 -10.42
N GLN A 224 -7.01 -39.39 -11.14
CA GLN A 224 -6.77 -39.00 -12.54
C GLN A 224 -5.62 -38.00 -12.67
N MET A 225 -5.43 -37.11 -11.68
CA MET A 225 -4.27 -36.21 -11.66
C MET A 225 -2.96 -36.99 -11.46
N ARG A 226 -2.93 -37.95 -10.53
CA ARG A 226 -1.76 -38.84 -10.32
C ARG A 226 -1.42 -39.64 -11.57
N GLN A 227 -2.42 -40.17 -12.30
CA GLN A 227 -2.20 -40.87 -13.57
C GLN A 227 -1.63 -39.95 -14.67
N ARG A 228 -2.07 -38.70 -14.74
CA ARG A 228 -1.52 -37.72 -15.69
C ARG A 228 -0.09 -37.34 -15.35
N VAL A 229 0.24 -37.20 -14.07
CA VAL A 229 1.61 -36.95 -13.61
C VAL A 229 2.51 -38.13 -13.91
N SER A 230 2.07 -39.37 -13.68
CA SER A 230 2.89 -40.55 -14.02
C SER A 230 3.13 -40.68 -15.53
N LEU A 231 2.15 -40.26 -16.36
CA LEU A 231 2.31 -40.22 -17.82
C LEU A 231 3.29 -39.13 -18.27
N LEU A 232 3.23 -37.95 -17.64
CA LEU A 232 4.21 -36.87 -17.85
C LEU A 232 5.63 -37.30 -17.46
N ASP A 233 5.79 -37.94 -16.30
CA ASP A 233 7.07 -38.52 -15.86
C ASP A 233 7.60 -39.57 -16.87
N ALA A 234 6.72 -40.44 -17.38
CA ALA A 234 7.09 -41.43 -18.39
C ALA A 234 7.53 -40.77 -19.72
N LEU A 235 6.87 -39.70 -20.13
CA LEU A 235 7.26 -38.88 -21.28
C LEU A 235 8.60 -38.16 -21.04
N GLY A 236 8.81 -37.60 -19.85
CA GLY A 236 10.06 -36.94 -19.46
C GLY A 236 11.27 -37.88 -19.54
N ARG A 237 11.11 -39.11 -19.04
CA ARG A 237 12.13 -40.19 -19.16
C ARG A 237 12.46 -40.55 -20.61
N THR A 238 11.53 -40.36 -21.55
CA THR A 238 11.77 -40.62 -22.98
C THR A 238 12.73 -39.61 -23.61
N PHE A 239 12.91 -38.44 -22.99
CA PHE A 239 13.81 -37.39 -23.45
C PHE A 239 15.12 -37.29 -22.64
N GLU A 240 15.37 -38.22 -21.71
CA GLU A 240 16.65 -38.32 -21.01
C GLU A 240 17.79 -38.55 -22.02
N GLY A 241 18.78 -37.64 -22.03
CA GLY A 241 19.90 -37.66 -22.97
C GLY A 241 19.72 -36.84 -24.26
N SER A 242 18.57 -36.20 -24.47
CA SER A 242 18.35 -35.27 -25.60
C SER A 242 18.81 -33.83 -25.25
N PRO A 243 19.25 -33.00 -26.23
CA PRO A 243 19.45 -31.56 -26.02
C PRO A 243 18.19 -30.83 -25.51
N ARG A 244 17.01 -31.44 -25.64
CA ARG A 244 15.74 -30.95 -25.08
C ARG A 244 15.55 -31.25 -23.59
N SER A 245 16.42 -32.04 -22.95
CA SER A 245 16.23 -32.48 -21.56
C SER A 245 16.21 -31.31 -20.56
N ALA A 246 16.94 -30.22 -20.82
CA ALA A 246 16.95 -29.06 -19.93
C ALA A 246 15.59 -28.31 -19.92
N VAL A 247 14.91 -28.22 -21.07
CA VAL A 247 13.57 -27.61 -21.17
C VAL A 247 12.53 -28.54 -20.53
N VAL A 248 12.66 -29.84 -20.75
CA VAL A 248 11.78 -30.87 -20.15
C VAL A 248 11.92 -30.86 -18.61
N GLN A 249 13.13 -30.81 -18.06
CA GLN A 249 13.35 -30.76 -16.61
C GLN A 249 12.78 -29.50 -15.93
N VAL A 250 12.83 -28.34 -16.60
CA VAL A 250 12.19 -27.11 -16.10
C VAL A 250 10.67 -27.26 -16.10
N HIS A 251 10.11 -27.80 -17.19
CA HIS A 251 8.67 -28.06 -17.28
C HIS A 251 8.21 -29.07 -16.22
N ASP A 252 8.99 -30.12 -15.97
CA ASP A 252 8.67 -31.16 -14.97
C ASP A 252 8.64 -30.58 -13.54
N ARG A 253 9.62 -29.76 -13.16
CA ARG A 253 9.62 -29.11 -11.83
C ARG A 253 8.45 -28.15 -11.62
N VAL A 254 8.17 -27.30 -12.61
CA VAL A 254 7.03 -26.37 -12.56
C VAL A 254 5.71 -27.15 -12.49
N THR A 255 5.60 -28.26 -13.23
CA THR A 255 4.42 -29.13 -13.23
C THR A 255 4.24 -29.83 -11.89
N GLN A 256 5.32 -30.36 -11.29
CA GLN A 256 5.28 -31.00 -9.97
C GLN A 256 4.84 -30.02 -8.87
N GLN A 257 5.38 -28.79 -8.85
CA GLN A 257 4.95 -27.76 -7.91
C GLN A 257 3.47 -27.38 -8.09
N ALA A 258 3.01 -27.21 -9.33
CA ALA A 258 1.60 -26.91 -9.60
C ALA A 258 0.67 -28.06 -9.14
N VAL A 259 1.06 -29.31 -9.37
CA VAL A 259 0.33 -30.48 -8.89
C VAL A 259 0.30 -30.53 -7.36
N GLU A 260 1.42 -30.28 -6.70
CA GLU A 260 1.52 -30.28 -5.24
C GLU A 260 0.63 -29.19 -4.64
N LEU A 261 0.63 -27.99 -5.23
CA LEU A 261 -0.26 -26.89 -4.84
C LEU A 261 -1.75 -27.27 -4.99
N LEU A 262 -2.11 -27.94 -6.08
CA LEU A 262 -3.49 -28.37 -6.38
C LEU A 262 -3.96 -29.56 -5.54
N THR A 263 -3.03 -30.41 -5.09
CA THR A 263 -3.33 -31.66 -4.38
C THR A 263 -3.10 -31.57 -2.86
N SER A 264 -2.34 -30.59 -2.38
CA SER A 264 -2.10 -30.37 -0.95
C SER A 264 -3.24 -29.57 -0.32
N GLY A 265 -3.91 -30.15 0.69
CA GLY A 265 -4.90 -29.44 1.51
C GLY A 265 -4.30 -28.23 2.25
N GLY A 266 -3.01 -28.29 2.58
CA GLY A 266 -2.28 -27.23 3.30
C GLY A 266 -2.15 -25.92 2.50
N ALA A 267 -1.86 -25.97 1.19
CA ALA A 267 -1.86 -24.76 0.36
C ALA A 267 -3.21 -24.08 0.35
N ARG A 268 -4.26 -24.84 0.06
CA ARG A 268 -5.65 -24.36 0.04
C ARG A 268 -6.06 -23.70 1.36
N GLN A 269 -5.67 -24.27 2.49
CA GLN A 269 -5.97 -23.73 3.82
C GLN A 269 -5.19 -22.44 4.09
N ALA A 270 -3.92 -22.34 3.69
CA ALA A 270 -3.11 -21.14 3.87
C ALA A 270 -3.72 -19.92 3.15
N PHE A 271 -4.27 -20.12 1.94
CA PHE A 271 -4.94 -19.06 1.16
C PHE A 271 -6.38 -18.76 1.61
N ASN A 272 -6.98 -19.56 2.49
CA ASN A 272 -8.36 -19.38 2.91
C ASN A 272 -8.49 -18.36 4.05
N LEU A 273 -8.76 -17.10 3.70
CA LEU A 273 -9.01 -16.05 4.68
C LEU A 273 -10.32 -16.20 5.45
N HIS A 274 -11.25 -17.05 5.02
CA HIS A 274 -12.49 -17.30 5.78
C HIS A 274 -12.26 -18.13 7.04
N ASP A 275 -11.10 -18.76 7.17
CA ASP A 275 -10.71 -19.48 8.40
C ASP A 275 -10.27 -18.52 9.51
N GLU A 276 -10.03 -17.23 9.20
CA GLU A 276 -9.73 -16.22 10.21
C GLU A 276 -11.01 -15.67 10.83
N PRO A 277 -11.07 -15.50 12.16
CA PRO A 277 -12.19 -14.81 12.80
C PRO A 277 -12.39 -13.40 12.24
N ASP A 278 -13.64 -12.96 12.17
CA ASP A 278 -13.97 -11.61 11.66
C ASP A 278 -13.25 -10.51 12.45
N SER A 279 -13.08 -10.68 13.76
CA SER A 279 -12.33 -9.76 14.61
C SER A 279 -10.87 -9.59 14.18
N VAL A 280 -10.22 -10.65 13.70
CA VAL A 280 -8.84 -10.58 13.19
C VAL A 280 -8.82 -9.85 11.85
N ARG A 281 -9.75 -10.19 10.95
CA ARG A 281 -9.86 -9.53 9.65
C ARG A 281 -10.18 -8.05 9.78
N ASP A 282 -11.03 -7.67 10.73
CA ASP A 282 -11.37 -6.28 11.04
C ASP A 282 -10.19 -5.54 11.67
N ARG A 283 -9.38 -6.21 12.50
CA ARG A 283 -8.16 -5.64 13.10
C ARG A 283 -7.13 -5.22 12.04
N TYR A 284 -6.98 -6.01 10.98
CA TYR A 284 -6.14 -5.65 9.82
C TYR A 284 -6.81 -4.63 8.89
N GLY A 285 -8.11 -4.41 9.01
CA GLY A 285 -8.92 -3.58 8.11
C GLY A 285 -9.37 -4.33 6.84
N ARG A 286 -10.63 -4.13 6.44
CA ARG A 286 -11.29 -4.82 5.32
C ARG A 286 -11.02 -4.17 3.95
N TYR A 287 -9.82 -3.67 3.74
CA TYR A 287 -9.37 -3.08 2.48
C TYR A 287 -8.27 -3.94 1.84
N PRO A 288 -7.99 -3.79 0.54
CA PRO A 288 -7.05 -4.66 -0.18
C PRO A 288 -5.69 -4.82 0.51
N TRP A 289 -5.07 -3.73 0.98
CA TRP A 289 -3.78 -3.77 1.68
C TRP A 289 -3.83 -4.65 2.94
N GLY A 290 -4.73 -4.35 3.87
CA GLY A 290 -4.88 -5.07 5.14
C GLY A 290 -5.10 -6.57 4.97
N GLN A 291 -5.98 -6.94 4.04
CA GLN A 291 -6.28 -8.35 3.78
C GLN A 291 -5.15 -9.07 3.03
N SER A 292 -4.34 -8.35 2.24
CA SER A 292 -3.15 -8.91 1.58
C SER A 292 -2.02 -9.18 2.58
N VAL A 293 -1.83 -8.27 3.55
CA VAL A 293 -0.86 -8.48 4.63
C VAL A 293 -1.30 -9.63 5.56
N LEU A 294 -2.59 -9.74 5.87
CA LEU A 294 -3.13 -10.87 6.63
C LEU A 294 -2.90 -12.20 5.91
N LEU A 295 -3.13 -12.24 4.60
CA LEU A 295 -2.83 -13.41 3.78
C LEU A 295 -1.33 -13.72 3.80
N GLY A 296 -0.47 -12.71 3.70
CA GLY A 296 0.98 -12.87 3.84
C GLY A 296 1.38 -13.49 5.18
N ARG A 297 0.78 -13.04 6.30
CA ARG A 297 0.99 -13.65 7.63
C ARG A 297 0.62 -15.12 7.64
N ARG A 298 -0.53 -15.49 7.07
CA ARG A 298 -0.96 -16.90 6.99
C ARG A 298 -0.01 -17.76 6.17
N LEU A 299 0.54 -17.23 5.08
CA LEU A 299 1.55 -17.93 4.29
C LEU A 299 2.85 -18.15 5.08
N ILE A 300 3.29 -17.16 5.86
CA ILE A 300 4.42 -17.34 6.77
C ILE A 300 4.13 -18.43 7.80
N GLU A 301 2.95 -18.41 8.42
CA GLU A 301 2.52 -19.42 9.39
C GLU A 301 2.45 -20.83 8.78
N ALA A 302 2.07 -20.93 7.50
CA ALA A 302 2.07 -22.17 6.74
C ALA A 302 3.47 -22.66 6.31
N GLY A 303 4.52 -21.84 6.51
CA GLY A 303 5.92 -22.22 6.27
C GLY A 303 6.57 -21.59 5.04
N VAL A 304 5.94 -20.64 4.36
CA VAL A 304 6.57 -19.90 3.27
C VAL A 304 7.77 -19.10 3.80
N ARG A 305 8.92 -19.22 3.13
CA ARG A 305 10.20 -18.63 3.58
C ARG A 305 10.32 -17.15 3.25
N PHE A 306 9.71 -16.70 2.16
CA PHE A 306 9.72 -15.30 1.76
C PHE A 306 8.36 -14.91 1.16
N VAL A 307 7.72 -13.89 1.70
CA VAL A 307 6.49 -13.33 1.14
C VAL A 307 6.70 -11.86 0.87
N THR A 308 6.50 -11.45 -0.38
CA THR A 308 6.41 -10.03 -0.76
C THR A 308 4.95 -9.65 -0.87
N VAL A 309 4.54 -8.62 -0.12
CA VAL A 309 3.22 -8.00 -0.22
C VAL A 309 3.43 -6.62 -0.82
N ASN A 310 3.14 -6.48 -2.10
CA ASN A 310 3.11 -5.20 -2.79
C ASN A 310 1.87 -4.41 -2.38
N TRP A 311 2.02 -3.10 -2.25
CA TRP A 311 0.87 -2.23 -2.03
C TRP A 311 -0.07 -2.32 -3.24
N PRO A 312 -1.33 -2.76 -3.06
CA PRO A 312 -2.24 -3.00 -4.16
C PRO A 312 -2.74 -1.70 -4.77
N ARG A 313 -2.87 -1.68 -6.08
CA ARG A 313 -3.65 -0.67 -6.79
C ARG A 313 -5.13 -0.84 -6.47
N ILE A 314 -5.81 0.30 -6.38
CA ILE A 314 -7.27 0.37 -6.24
C ILE A 314 -7.91 0.78 -7.58
N PRO A 315 -9.20 0.47 -7.82
CA PRO A 315 -9.85 0.88 -9.07
C PRO A 315 -9.74 2.39 -9.31
N GLY A 316 -9.29 2.79 -10.51
CA GLY A 316 -9.07 4.20 -10.88
C GLY A 316 -7.66 4.74 -10.59
N ASP A 317 -6.83 4.02 -9.85
CA ASP A 317 -5.51 4.47 -9.40
C ASP A 317 -4.56 4.80 -10.58
N ARG A 318 -4.60 4.02 -11.68
CA ARG A 318 -3.78 4.30 -12.88
C ARG A 318 -4.14 5.59 -13.62
N GLY A 319 -5.28 6.19 -13.31
CA GLY A 319 -5.79 7.39 -13.99
C GLY A 319 -5.59 8.67 -13.19
N VAL A 320 -4.90 8.66 -12.05
CA VAL A 320 -4.73 9.85 -11.18
C VAL A 320 -3.28 10.29 -11.08
N ASP A 321 -3.09 11.53 -10.62
CA ASP A 321 -1.78 12.17 -10.39
C ASP A 321 -1.17 11.84 -9.02
N ASN A 322 -1.78 10.93 -8.27
CA ASN A 322 -1.29 10.47 -6.98
C ASN A 322 -1.56 8.96 -6.70
N PRO A 323 -1.21 8.05 -7.63
CA PRO A 323 -1.46 6.62 -7.47
C PRO A 323 -0.65 6.04 -6.31
N LEU A 324 -1.13 4.99 -5.64
CA LEU A 324 -0.34 4.29 -4.61
C LEU A 324 0.28 5.30 -3.60
N TRP A 325 1.57 5.12 -3.25
CA TRP A 325 2.40 6.10 -2.52
C TRP A 325 3.02 7.20 -3.39
N ASP A 326 2.70 7.24 -4.69
CA ASP A 326 3.25 8.15 -5.69
C ASP A 326 2.61 9.54 -5.68
N THR A 327 2.81 10.28 -4.60
CA THR A 327 2.04 11.49 -4.24
C THR A 327 2.46 12.79 -4.97
N HIS A 328 2.59 12.77 -6.29
CA HIS A 328 2.91 13.96 -7.10
C HIS A 328 1.90 15.12 -6.98
N ALA A 329 0.69 14.84 -6.48
CA ALA A 329 -0.31 15.84 -6.12
C ALA A 329 -1.00 15.48 -4.80
N ARG A 330 -1.53 16.50 -4.11
CA ARG A 330 -2.37 16.34 -2.90
C ARG A 330 -1.78 15.37 -1.85
N ASN A 331 -0.47 15.47 -1.60
CA ASN A 331 0.25 14.57 -0.69
C ASN A 331 -0.40 14.51 0.69
N ALA A 332 -0.75 15.67 1.26
CA ALA A 332 -1.37 15.71 2.57
C ALA A 332 -2.69 14.94 2.65
N ASP A 333 -3.59 15.14 1.68
CA ASP A 333 -4.86 14.42 1.66
C ASP A 333 -4.65 12.92 1.43
N ARG A 334 -3.80 12.55 0.48
CA ARG A 334 -3.56 11.13 0.17
C ARG A 334 -2.93 10.39 1.35
N MET A 335 -2.01 11.04 2.06
CA MET A 335 -1.41 10.52 3.29
C MET A 335 -2.44 10.40 4.41
N GLU A 336 -3.25 11.42 4.67
CA GLU A 336 -4.22 11.45 5.77
C GLU A 336 -5.45 10.54 5.53
N ASP A 337 -5.92 10.45 4.28
CA ASP A 337 -7.19 9.80 3.97
C ASP A 337 -7.05 8.31 3.62
N VAL A 338 -5.85 7.87 3.18
CA VAL A 338 -5.65 6.53 2.59
C VAL A 338 -4.38 5.87 3.09
N LEU A 339 -3.22 6.43 2.79
CA LEU A 339 -1.96 5.69 2.86
C LEU A 339 -1.53 5.43 4.31
N ALA A 340 -1.39 6.51 5.10
CA ALA A 340 -0.96 6.37 6.48
C ALA A 340 -2.00 5.64 7.34
N PRO A 341 -3.33 5.86 7.23
CA PRO A 341 -4.31 5.07 7.97
C PRO A 341 -4.27 3.58 7.67
N GLN A 342 -4.24 3.20 6.39
CA GLN A 342 -4.20 1.78 6.02
C GLN A 342 -2.89 1.14 6.48
N PHE A 343 -1.76 1.84 6.32
CA PHE A 343 -0.48 1.35 6.81
C PHE A 343 -0.46 1.23 8.34
N ASP A 344 -0.81 2.28 9.08
CA ASP A 344 -0.74 2.34 10.54
C ASP A 344 -1.59 1.25 11.21
N VAL A 345 -2.81 1.04 10.71
CA VAL A 345 -3.71 0.01 11.21
C VAL A 345 -3.18 -1.38 10.89
N THR A 346 -2.88 -1.63 9.60
CA THR A 346 -2.45 -2.96 9.14
C THR A 346 -1.12 -3.37 9.74
N PHE A 347 -0.13 -2.48 9.75
CA PHE A 347 1.21 -2.76 10.25
C PHE A 347 1.21 -3.00 11.76
N ALA A 348 0.44 -2.21 12.52
CA ALA A 348 0.27 -2.45 13.95
C ALA A 348 -0.41 -3.81 14.23
N ALA A 349 -1.47 -4.13 13.48
CA ALA A 349 -2.18 -5.41 13.59
C ALA A 349 -1.26 -6.59 13.29
N LEU A 350 -0.45 -6.49 12.22
CA LEU A 350 0.52 -7.51 11.84
C LEU A 350 1.54 -7.77 12.96
N LEU A 351 2.16 -6.73 13.50
CA LEU A 351 3.19 -6.87 14.53
C LEU A 351 2.64 -7.48 15.81
N ASP A 352 1.41 -7.13 16.20
CA ASP A 352 0.77 -7.72 17.36
C ASP A 352 0.34 -9.16 17.12
N ASP A 353 -0.23 -9.47 15.95
CA ASP A 353 -0.63 -10.83 15.58
C ASP A 353 0.57 -11.78 15.52
N LEU A 354 1.69 -11.34 14.93
CA LEU A 354 2.94 -12.12 14.92
C LEU A 354 3.48 -12.31 16.34
N GLN A 355 3.40 -11.29 17.20
CA GLN A 355 3.83 -11.40 18.60
C GLN A 355 2.95 -12.37 19.39
N GLU A 356 1.62 -12.24 19.28
CA GLU A 356 0.62 -13.08 19.95
C GLU A 356 0.78 -14.55 19.56
N ARG A 357 1.18 -14.82 18.31
CA ARG A 357 1.44 -16.17 17.79
C ARG A 357 2.86 -16.67 18.05
N GLY A 358 3.74 -15.85 18.63
CA GLY A 358 5.16 -16.19 18.81
C GLY A 358 5.96 -16.29 17.51
N LEU A 359 5.43 -15.75 16.40
CA LEU A 359 6.06 -15.76 15.08
C LEU A 359 7.02 -14.57 14.87
N LEU A 360 6.88 -13.49 15.65
CA LEU A 360 7.71 -12.29 15.47
C LEU A 360 9.21 -12.55 15.71
N ASP A 361 9.55 -13.46 16.62
CA ASP A 361 10.95 -13.80 16.93
C ASP A 361 11.63 -14.61 15.82
N GLU A 362 10.86 -15.16 14.88
CA GLU A 362 11.34 -15.97 13.75
C GLU A 362 10.99 -15.40 12.38
N THR A 363 10.19 -14.33 12.31
CA THR A 363 9.81 -13.64 11.07
C THR A 363 10.45 -12.26 11.01
N LEU A 364 11.27 -12.01 9.99
CA LEU A 364 11.75 -10.67 9.67
C LEU A 364 10.66 -9.92 8.90
N VAL A 365 10.13 -8.85 9.47
CA VAL A 365 9.21 -7.94 8.79
C VAL A 365 10.00 -6.75 8.27
N VAL A 366 9.88 -6.46 6.98
CA VAL A 366 10.53 -5.30 6.33
C VAL A 366 9.46 -4.46 5.65
N ALA A 367 9.36 -3.17 5.96
CA ALA A 367 8.51 -2.22 5.25
C ALA A 367 9.37 -1.15 4.57
N VAL A 368 9.27 -1.06 3.25
CA VAL A 368 10.15 -0.21 2.43
C VAL A 368 9.50 0.09 1.08
N GLY A 369 9.78 1.26 0.50
CA GLY A 369 9.46 1.58 -0.89
C GLY A 369 10.70 1.58 -1.77
N GLU A 370 10.55 2.00 -3.02
CA GLU A 370 11.65 2.10 -3.97
C GLU A 370 12.56 3.30 -3.71
N PHE A 371 12.03 4.43 -3.23
CA PHE A 371 12.74 5.68 -2.93
C PHE A 371 11.92 6.55 -1.95
N GLY A 372 12.42 7.74 -1.62
CA GLY A 372 11.68 8.75 -0.86
C GLY A 372 11.07 9.82 -1.75
N ARG A 373 10.65 10.94 -1.15
CA ARG A 373 9.94 12.02 -1.84
C ARG A 373 10.64 13.37 -1.69
N THR A 374 10.41 14.29 -2.62
CA THR A 374 11.07 15.61 -2.57
C THR A 374 10.77 16.30 -1.23
N PRO A 375 11.78 16.93 -0.61
CA PRO A 375 11.58 17.70 0.61
C PRO A 375 10.61 18.85 0.46
N ARG A 376 10.63 19.54 -0.69
CA ARG A 376 9.74 20.67 -0.97
C ARG A 376 8.44 20.18 -1.61
N ILE A 377 7.32 20.67 -1.09
CA ILE A 377 6.00 20.46 -1.68
C ILE A 377 5.88 21.24 -3.00
N ASN A 378 5.41 20.59 -4.05
CA ASN A 378 5.28 21.17 -5.38
C ASN A 378 3.98 22.00 -5.53
N ALA A 379 3.79 22.64 -6.69
CA ALA A 379 2.64 23.52 -6.96
C ALA A 379 1.28 22.79 -6.92
N ASN A 380 1.26 21.46 -7.10
CA ASN A 380 0.06 20.63 -7.03
C ASN A 380 -0.23 20.13 -5.60
N GLY A 381 0.53 20.62 -4.60
CA GLY A 381 0.43 20.17 -3.22
C GLY A 381 0.95 18.74 -3.00
N GLY A 382 1.77 18.22 -3.93
CA GLY A 382 2.39 16.91 -3.86
C GLY A 382 3.89 16.94 -3.59
N ARG A 383 4.53 15.77 -3.65
CA ARG A 383 5.98 15.59 -3.60
C ARG A 383 6.43 14.67 -4.74
N ASP A 384 7.52 15.04 -5.41
CA ASP A 384 8.04 14.31 -6.57
C ASP A 384 9.03 13.22 -6.16
N HIS A 385 9.50 12.42 -7.12
CA HIS A 385 10.43 11.32 -6.89
C HIS A 385 11.76 11.79 -6.28
N TRP A 386 12.27 11.05 -5.30
CA TRP A 386 13.48 11.41 -4.59
C TRP A 386 14.27 10.19 -4.07
N GLY A 387 15.09 9.62 -4.93
CA GLY A 387 16.07 8.58 -4.64
C GLY A 387 17.25 8.95 -3.70
N PRO A 388 17.61 10.24 -3.49
CA PRO A 388 18.73 10.57 -2.60
C PRO A 388 18.54 10.17 -1.14
N VAL A 389 17.31 10.08 -0.63
CA VAL A 389 17.05 9.59 0.74
C VAL A 389 15.66 8.97 0.86
N MET A 390 15.55 7.93 1.66
CA MET A 390 14.31 7.25 1.99
C MET A 390 14.38 6.57 3.36
N ASN A 391 13.24 6.09 3.83
CA ASN A 391 13.14 5.34 5.08
C ASN A 391 12.90 3.84 4.80
N ALA A 392 13.42 2.99 5.69
CA ALA A 392 13.04 1.58 5.77
C ALA A 392 12.79 1.19 7.23
N VAL A 393 11.85 0.28 7.46
CA VAL A 393 11.50 -0.18 8.81
C VAL A 393 11.65 -1.68 8.89
N LEU A 394 12.35 -2.15 9.93
CA LEU A 394 12.59 -3.56 10.20
C LEU A 394 12.07 -3.93 11.58
N ALA A 395 11.54 -5.14 11.72
CA ALA A 395 11.10 -5.70 13.00
C ALA A 395 11.22 -7.23 13.01
N GLY A 396 11.35 -7.80 14.21
CA GLY A 396 11.40 -9.25 14.40
C GLY A 396 12.72 -9.91 14.01
N ALA A 397 12.80 -11.22 14.21
CA ALA A 397 13.90 -12.09 13.80
C ALA A 397 15.32 -11.49 13.94
N GLY A 398 15.74 -11.19 15.18
CA GLY A 398 17.11 -10.73 15.47
C GLY A 398 17.36 -9.25 15.22
N ILE A 399 16.34 -8.46 14.86
CA ILE A 399 16.39 -7.00 14.87
C ILE A 399 16.27 -6.48 16.30
N ALA A 400 17.26 -5.70 16.75
CA ALA A 400 17.23 -4.99 18.01
C ALA A 400 16.29 -3.77 17.89
N GLY A 401 15.03 -3.91 18.28
CA GLY A 401 14.03 -2.84 18.20
C GLY A 401 14.31 -1.64 19.11
N GLY A 402 13.56 -0.55 18.91
CA GLY A 402 13.65 0.67 19.69
C GLY A 402 14.79 1.59 19.28
N GLN A 403 15.16 1.59 18.01
CA GLN A 403 16.25 2.43 17.50
C GLN A 403 15.92 3.09 16.16
N VAL A 404 16.62 4.19 15.92
CA VAL A 404 16.78 4.82 14.61
C VAL A 404 18.24 4.66 14.20
N TYR A 405 18.46 4.22 12.96
CA TYR A 405 19.79 4.12 12.36
C TYR A 405 19.97 5.19 11.29
N GLY A 406 21.11 5.87 11.39
CA GLY A 406 21.43 7.02 10.57
C GLY A 406 20.44 8.17 10.70
N SER A 407 20.65 9.20 9.90
CA SER A 407 19.74 10.35 9.83
C SER A 407 19.81 10.99 8.47
N SER A 408 18.69 11.55 8.00
CA SER A 408 18.70 12.53 6.93
C SER A 408 18.99 13.94 7.48
N ASP A 409 19.31 14.89 6.59
CA ASP A 409 19.60 16.27 6.94
C ASP A 409 18.41 17.04 7.55
N LYS A 410 18.59 18.32 7.85
CA LYS A 410 17.56 19.17 8.48
C LYS A 410 16.28 19.29 7.66
N GLN A 411 16.33 19.03 6.34
CA GLN A 411 15.21 19.10 5.43
C GLN A 411 14.67 17.73 5.04
N GLY A 412 15.33 16.63 5.40
CA GLY A 412 14.99 15.31 4.90
C GLY A 412 15.33 15.12 3.43
N ALA A 413 16.37 15.79 2.93
CA ALA A 413 16.77 15.79 1.52
C ALA A 413 17.89 14.79 1.22
N TYR A 414 18.89 14.69 2.09
CA TYR A 414 20.04 13.80 1.87
C TYR A 414 20.40 13.06 3.17
N PRO A 415 21.07 11.89 3.10
CA PRO A 415 21.65 11.26 4.26
C PRO A 415 22.69 12.19 4.90
N ALA A 416 22.57 12.42 6.20
CA ALA A 416 23.50 13.23 6.99
C ALA A 416 24.44 12.39 7.85
N ALA A 417 24.00 11.23 8.32
CA ALA A 417 24.80 10.30 9.11
C ALA A 417 24.49 8.85 8.75
N ASP A 418 25.52 8.00 8.77
CA ASP A 418 25.47 6.56 8.49
C ASP A 418 24.68 6.23 7.21
N PRO A 419 25.10 6.71 6.02
CA PRO A 419 24.38 6.48 4.77
C PRO A 419 24.31 4.99 4.43
N VAL A 420 23.12 4.52 4.06
CA VAL A 420 22.86 3.10 3.76
C VAL A 420 22.33 2.98 2.34
N ASN A 421 22.93 2.13 1.51
CA ASN A 421 22.35 1.80 0.21
C ASN A 421 21.48 0.53 0.29
N ALA A 422 20.71 0.25 -0.77
CA ALA A 422 19.83 -0.92 -0.79
C ALA A 422 20.56 -2.29 -0.72
N GLY A 423 21.84 -2.34 -1.11
CA GLY A 423 22.67 -3.54 -0.96
C GLY A 423 22.84 -3.96 0.51
N HIS A 424 23.01 -3.01 1.44
CA HIS A 424 23.14 -3.32 2.87
C HIS A 424 21.85 -3.94 3.45
N LEU A 425 20.68 -3.48 2.98
CA LEU A 425 19.41 -4.07 3.37
C LEU A 425 19.32 -5.53 2.88
N ALA A 426 19.67 -5.79 1.62
CA ALA A 426 19.72 -7.14 1.06
C ALA A 426 20.69 -8.05 1.82
N ALA A 427 21.90 -7.57 2.12
CA ALA A 427 22.90 -8.31 2.90
C ALA A 427 22.38 -8.64 4.30
N THR A 428 21.69 -7.70 4.95
CA THR A 428 21.06 -7.90 6.26
C THR A 428 19.98 -8.97 6.21
N ILE A 429 19.12 -8.96 5.19
CA ILE A 429 18.07 -9.97 4.99
C ILE A 429 18.70 -11.35 4.79
N PHE A 430 19.70 -11.48 3.91
CA PHE A 430 20.37 -12.76 3.67
C PHE A 430 21.05 -13.30 4.92
N HIS A 431 21.78 -12.45 5.65
CA HIS A 431 22.42 -12.81 6.91
C HIS A 431 21.42 -13.36 7.93
N LEU A 432 20.30 -12.67 8.12
CA LEU A 432 19.25 -13.09 9.05
C LEU A 432 18.56 -14.39 8.61
N VAL A 433 18.38 -14.61 7.31
CA VAL A 433 17.85 -15.89 6.79
C VAL A 433 18.88 -17.02 6.87
N GLY A 434 20.16 -16.69 7.09
CA GLY A 434 21.28 -17.63 7.22
C GLY A 434 21.88 -18.01 5.87
N ILE A 435 21.89 -17.06 4.94
CA ILE A 435 22.64 -17.10 3.70
C ILE A 435 23.86 -16.21 3.91
N ASP A 436 25.06 -16.73 3.64
CA ASP A 436 26.28 -15.92 3.70
C ASP A 436 26.19 -14.78 2.69
N SER A 437 25.99 -13.56 3.16
CA SER A 437 25.83 -12.37 2.31
C SER A 437 27.09 -12.07 1.46
N GLN A 438 28.27 -12.53 1.90
CA GLN A 438 29.54 -12.44 1.18
C GLN A 438 29.84 -13.69 0.34
N GLY A 439 28.94 -14.67 0.36
CA GLY A 439 29.02 -15.89 -0.41
C GLY A 439 28.72 -15.70 -1.89
N THR A 440 28.77 -16.80 -2.62
CA THR A 440 28.51 -16.86 -4.05
C THR A 440 27.41 -17.86 -4.39
N PHE A 441 26.79 -17.69 -5.55
CA PHE A 441 25.92 -18.68 -6.17
C PHE A 441 26.27 -18.86 -7.65
N ARG A 442 25.74 -19.90 -8.28
CA ARG A 442 25.96 -20.17 -9.70
C ARG A 442 24.71 -19.85 -10.52
N ASP A 443 24.89 -19.14 -11.62
CA ASP A 443 23.82 -18.92 -12.59
C ASP A 443 23.58 -20.13 -13.51
N ARG A 444 22.67 -20.00 -14.47
CA ARG A 444 22.30 -21.07 -15.41
C ARG A 444 23.43 -21.55 -16.31
N VAL A 445 24.44 -20.73 -16.55
CA VAL A 445 25.61 -21.09 -17.37
C VAL A 445 26.82 -21.46 -16.50
N GLY A 446 26.63 -21.56 -15.18
CA GLY A 446 27.64 -21.97 -14.22
C GLY A 446 28.62 -20.86 -13.80
N ARG A 447 28.34 -19.59 -14.13
CA ARG A 447 29.15 -18.47 -13.65
C ARG A 447 28.92 -18.28 -12.16
N GLU A 448 30.02 -18.15 -11.42
CA GLU A 448 30.01 -17.85 -10.00
C GLU A 448 29.85 -16.35 -9.77
N LEU A 449 28.84 -15.98 -8.98
CA LEU A 449 28.43 -14.60 -8.76
C LEU A 449 28.23 -14.34 -7.27
N SER A 450 28.75 -13.22 -6.77
CA SER A 450 28.57 -12.82 -5.37
C SER A 450 27.10 -12.49 -5.08
N ILE A 451 26.59 -12.93 -3.93
CA ILE A 451 25.19 -12.71 -3.54
C ILE A 451 24.90 -11.22 -3.35
N THR A 452 25.75 -10.52 -2.59
CA THR A 452 25.69 -9.06 -2.41
C THR A 452 27.04 -8.39 -2.67
N ASP A 453 27.08 -7.05 -2.65
CA ASP A 453 28.28 -6.20 -2.66
C ASP A 453 28.41 -5.32 -1.40
N ALA A 454 27.56 -5.55 -0.41
CA ALA A 454 27.49 -4.76 0.80
C ALA A 454 27.52 -5.67 2.02
N GLU A 455 27.81 -5.09 3.19
CA GLU A 455 27.81 -5.84 4.44
C GLU A 455 26.46 -5.71 5.16
N PRO A 456 26.07 -6.71 5.98
CA PRO A 456 24.93 -6.59 6.86
C PRO A 456 25.04 -5.38 7.81
N LEU A 457 23.90 -4.77 8.13
CA LEU A 457 23.80 -3.69 9.12
C LEU A 457 23.87 -4.26 10.53
N PHE A 458 25.04 -4.74 10.95
CA PHE A 458 25.22 -5.42 12.25
C PHE A 458 24.78 -4.62 13.47
N LYS A 459 24.78 -3.27 13.40
CA LYS A 459 24.28 -2.38 14.48
C LYS A 459 22.77 -2.55 14.72
N LEU A 460 22.02 -2.99 13.72
CA LEU A 460 20.59 -3.26 13.84
C LEU A 460 20.29 -4.60 14.50
N LEU A 461 21.28 -5.48 14.67
CA LEU A 461 21.07 -6.86 15.07
C LEU A 461 21.28 -7.05 16.58
N GLY A 462 20.44 -7.85 17.23
CA GLY A 462 20.57 -8.19 18.64
C GLY A 462 19.51 -9.13 19.19
N GLU A 463 19.84 -9.78 20.31
CA GLU A 463 18.88 -10.59 21.08
C GLU A 463 17.93 -9.71 21.90
N GLU A 464 18.43 -8.56 22.35
CA GLU A 464 17.68 -7.58 23.13
C GLU A 464 17.40 -6.32 22.30
N PRO A 465 16.33 -5.56 22.65
CA PRO A 465 16.11 -4.23 22.08
C PRO A 465 17.32 -3.31 22.28
N ALA A 466 17.51 -2.38 21.34
CA ALA A 466 18.59 -1.39 21.43
C ALA A 466 18.48 -0.48 22.67
N THR A 467 17.29 -0.38 23.25
CA THR A 467 17.03 0.30 24.51
C THR A 467 15.86 -0.32 25.27
N SER A 468 15.97 -0.38 26.60
CA SER A 468 14.89 -0.76 27.51
C SER A 468 14.02 0.43 27.93
N GLN A 469 14.42 1.67 27.60
CA GLN A 469 13.64 2.85 27.96
C GLN A 469 12.29 2.88 27.23
N ARG A 470 11.24 3.32 27.93
CA ARG A 470 9.89 3.45 27.40
C ARG A 470 9.31 4.80 27.76
N ALA A 471 8.49 5.35 26.86
CA ALA A 471 7.74 6.57 27.06
C ALA A 471 6.28 6.36 26.65
N ALA A 472 5.39 7.21 27.16
CA ALA A 472 4.04 7.29 26.62
C ALA A 472 4.08 7.90 25.22
N SER A 473 3.41 7.26 24.26
CA SER A 473 3.18 7.84 22.95
C SER A 473 2.22 9.03 23.07
N SER A 474 2.47 10.10 22.31
CA SER A 474 1.55 11.24 22.22
C SER A 474 0.58 11.16 21.04
N GLY A 475 0.54 10.01 20.34
CA GLY A 475 -0.33 9.80 19.17
C GLY A 475 -1.81 9.68 19.54
N ASP A 476 -2.68 10.33 18.77
CA ASP A 476 -4.13 10.25 18.91
C ASP A 476 -4.71 9.15 17.99
N LEU A 477 -5.24 8.08 18.59
CA LEU A 477 -5.86 6.99 17.84
C LEU A 477 -7.18 7.39 17.18
N ALA A 478 -7.86 8.43 17.66
CA ALA A 478 -9.10 8.92 17.06
C ALA A 478 -8.83 9.66 15.74
N ARG A 479 -7.63 10.24 15.58
CA ARG A 479 -7.19 10.86 14.32
C ARG A 479 -7.14 9.85 13.17
N VAL A 480 -6.74 8.62 13.45
CA VAL A 480 -6.59 7.55 12.46
C VAL A 480 -7.53 6.41 12.84
N PRO A 481 -8.80 6.39 12.40
CA PRO A 481 -9.72 5.33 12.77
C PRO A 481 -9.32 3.97 12.15
N PRO A 482 -9.62 2.83 12.80
CA PRO A 482 -9.23 1.49 12.33
C PRO A 482 -9.75 1.10 10.94
N PHE A 483 -10.91 1.62 10.56
CA PHE A 483 -11.55 1.31 9.29
C PHE A 483 -12.47 2.46 8.88
N ARG A 484 -12.37 2.90 7.62
CA ARG A 484 -13.34 3.82 7.03
C ARG A 484 -13.84 3.21 5.73
N ASP A 485 -15.13 2.93 5.67
CA ASP A 485 -15.84 2.64 4.42
C ASP A 485 -16.51 3.92 3.93
N GLY A 486 -16.41 4.18 2.63
CA GLY A 486 -17.04 5.32 1.98
C GLY A 486 -16.14 6.55 1.73
N SER A 487 -16.64 7.37 0.80
CA SER A 487 -15.95 8.54 0.23
C SER A 487 -16.15 9.82 1.04
N LEU A 488 -16.91 9.78 2.13
CA LEU A 488 -17.16 10.90 3.06
C LEU A 488 -16.78 10.47 4.47
N LYS A 489 -16.40 11.42 5.34
CA LYS A 489 -16.03 11.12 6.73
C LYS A 489 -17.24 10.64 7.52
N HIS A 490 -18.35 11.39 7.37
CA HIS A 490 -19.64 11.09 7.96
C HIS A 490 -20.73 11.40 6.93
N PRO A 491 -21.34 10.39 6.28
CA PRO A 491 -22.42 10.62 5.31
C PRO A 491 -23.75 10.98 5.99
N ASP A 492 -23.93 10.58 7.24
CA ASP A 492 -25.04 10.97 8.10
C ASP A 492 -24.61 12.00 9.16
N PHE A 493 -25.57 12.47 9.94
CA PHE A 493 -25.38 13.47 10.99
C PHE A 493 -25.55 12.85 12.38
N THR A 494 -25.22 11.57 12.53
CA THR A 494 -25.37 10.83 13.80
C THR A 494 -24.17 11.00 14.73
N SER A 495 -23.04 11.51 14.23
CA SER A 495 -21.87 11.83 15.04
C SER A 495 -22.13 13.03 15.95
N THR A 496 -21.35 13.13 17.03
CA THR A 496 -21.38 14.30 17.93
C THR A 496 -20.64 15.52 17.35
N GLU A 497 -20.17 15.45 16.09
CA GLU A 497 -19.43 16.52 15.45
C GLU A 497 -20.35 17.67 15.03
N THR A 498 -19.92 18.90 15.28
CA THR A 498 -20.63 20.11 14.86
C THR A 498 -20.34 20.46 13.40
N LEU A 499 -21.23 21.21 12.76
CA LEU A 499 -20.94 21.82 11.45
C LEU A 499 -19.79 22.82 11.57
N LEU A 500 -18.79 22.68 10.70
CA LEU A 500 -17.69 23.62 10.59
C LEU A 500 -18.06 24.80 9.67
N PRO A 501 -17.47 25.99 9.85
CA PRO A 501 -17.61 27.07 8.88
C PRO A 501 -17.15 26.65 7.47
N ALA A 502 -17.85 27.12 6.43
CA ALA A 502 -17.54 26.78 5.05
C ALA A 502 -16.14 27.17 4.58
N ASP A 503 -15.52 28.15 5.24
CA ASP A 503 -14.19 28.71 4.99
C ASP A 503 -13.13 28.26 6.01
N ALA A 504 -13.47 27.35 6.93
CA ALA A 504 -12.51 26.81 7.89
C ALA A 504 -11.33 26.09 7.18
N SER A 505 -10.22 25.88 7.89
CA SER A 505 -9.05 25.14 7.38
C SER A 505 -9.42 23.74 6.86
N ALA A 506 -8.66 23.19 5.92
CA ALA A 506 -8.91 21.89 5.27
C ALA A 506 -8.92 20.66 6.23
N SER A 507 -8.43 20.82 7.45
CA SER A 507 -8.50 19.84 8.55
C SER A 507 -8.94 20.56 9.84
N PRO A 508 -9.79 19.94 10.70
CA PRO A 508 -10.35 18.60 10.58
C PRO A 508 -11.33 18.45 9.39
N LYS A 509 -11.44 17.23 8.87
CA LYS A 509 -12.44 16.86 7.86
C LYS A 509 -13.83 16.77 8.52
N GLY A 510 -14.89 17.03 7.76
CA GLY A 510 -16.27 16.95 8.24
C GLY A 510 -17.24 17.82 7.43
N TRP A 511 -18.49 17.88 7.89
CA TRP A 511 -19.52 18.73 7.30
C TRP A 511 -19.22 20.22 7.52
N ARG A 512 -19.31 20.98 6.44
CA ARG A 512 -19.06 22.42 6.37
C ARG A 512 -20.30 23.15 5.93
N ALA A 513 -20.58 24.29 6.54
CA ALA A 513 -21.79 25.02 6.24
C ALA A 513 -21.63 26.53 6.31
N SER A 514 -22.47 27.23 5.55
CA SER A 514 -22.53 28.69 5.54
C SER A 514 -23.86 29.20 4.97
N PRO A 515 -24.44 30.27 5.53
CA PRO A 515 -24.16 30.77 6.88
C PRO A 515 -24.51 29.72 7.94
N LEU A 516 -23.74 29.63 9.02
CA LEU A 516 -24.16 28.87 10.19
C LEU A 516 -25.25 29.65 10.92
N VAL A 517 -26.34 28.97 11.29
CA VAL A 517 -27.49 29.60 11.93
C VAL A 517 -27.50 29.32 13.43
N ASP A 518 -27.39 30.41 14.18
CA ASP A 518 -27.69 30.49 15.61
C ASP A 518 -28.78 31.55 15.83
N PRO A 519 -30.07 31.15 15.86
CA PRO A 519 -31.17 32.11 16.02
C PRO A 519 -31.07 32.84 17.36
N PRO A 520 -31.41 34.14 17.43
CA PRO A 520 -32.14 34.91 16.43
C PRO A 520 -31.29 35.68 15.41
N ALA A 521 -29.96 35.60 15.46
CA ALA A 521 -29.06 36.50 14.74
C ALA A 521 -29.05 36.29 13.21
N THR A 522 -29.31 35.06 12.75
CA THR A 522 -29.25 34.68 11.33
C THR A 522 -30.55 34.02 10.90
N VAL A 523 -31.31 34.67 10.01
CA VAL A 523 -32.63 34.17 9.55
C VAL A 523 -32.57 33.19 8.39
N PHE A 524 -31.42 33.06 7.71
CA PHE A 524 -31.23 32.16 6.58
C PHE A 524 -29.84 31.52 6.60
N GLY A 525 -29.77 30.20 6.46
CA GLY A 525 -28.51 29.47 6.45
C GLY A 525 -28.65 27.99 6.73
N THR A 526 -27.76 27.43 7.53
CA THR A 526 -27.66 25.99 7.79
C THR A 526 -27.38 25.71 9.26
N ARG A 527 -28.04 24.69 9.82
CA ARG A 527 -27.82 24.22 11.19
C ARG A 527 -28.11 22.73 11.33
N LEU A 528 -27.74 22.17 12.47
CA LEU A 528 -28.19 20.83 12.89
C LEU A 528 -29.55 20.91 13.57
N LEU A 529 -30.36 19.88 13.35
CA LEU A 529 -31.66 19.60 14.00
C LEU A 529 -31.61 18.15 14.52
N GLY A 530 -31.04 17.95 15.71
CA GLY A 530 -30.74 16.61 16.21
C GLY A 530 -29.72 15.92 15.31
N GLN A 531 -30.05 14.70 14.86
CA GLN A 531 -29.18 13.90 13.96
C GLN A 531 -29.42 14.17 12.47
N GLN A 532 -29.73 15.42 12.12
CA GLN A 532 -30.01 15.85 10.75
C GLN A 532 -29.50 17.26 10.51
N ALA A 533 -29.19 17.59 9.27
CA ALA A 533 -28.93 18.98 8.88
C ALA A 533 -30.18 19.61 8.28
N ALA A 534 -30.29 20.94 8.37
CA ALA A 534 -31.34 21.70 7.75
C ALA A 534 -30.79 22.97 7.09
N LEU A 535 -31.30 23.28 5.89
CA LEU A 535 -30.95 24.48 5.13
C LEU A 535 -32.22 25.26 4.82
N GLY A 536 -32.30 26.52 5.25
CA GLY A 536 -33.48 27.33 4.97
C GLY A 536 -33.66 28.52 5.90
N LEU A 537 -34.89 28.78 6.27
CA LEU A 537 -35.35 29.99 6.95
C LEU A 537 -35.70 29.72 8.42
N TRP A 538 -35.23 30.60 9.30
CA TRP A 538 -35.58 30.67 10.73
C TRP A 538 -35.91 32.12 11.11
N PRO A 539 -37.12 32.59 10.80
CA PRO A 539 -37.53 33.96 11.11
C PRO A 539 -37.45 34.25 12.62
N ASN A 540 -36.91 35.41 12.99
CA ASN A 540 -36.86 35.82 14.39
C ASN A 540 -38.24 36.30 14.86
N ARG A 541 -38.88 35.54 15.75
CA ARG A 541 -40.16 35.91 16.38
C ARG A 541 -39.92 37.03 17.41
N GLY A 542 -39.84 38.27 16.94
CA GLY A 542 -39.71 39.46 17.78
C GLY A 542 -38.80 40.58 17.27
N ALA A 543 -38.21 40.47 16.07
CA ALA A 543 -37.43 41.54 15.45
C ALA A 543 -38.06 42.05 14.15
N ASP A 544 -37.65 43.25 13.74
CA ASP A 544 -38.04 43.87 12.48
C ASP A 544 -37.73 42.97 11.27
N ASN A 545 -38.54 43.12 10.22
CA ASN A 545 -38.45 42.35 8.98
C ASN A 545 -36.99 42.19 8.49
N ALA A 546 -36.52 40.95 8.40
CA ALA A 546 -35.17 40.65 7.95
C ALA A 546 -35.14 40.51 6.42
N ALA A 547 -34.30 41.30 5.74
CA ALA A 547 -34.10 41.18 4.30
C ALA A 547 -33.09 40.08 3.99
N ILE A 548 -33.47 39.12 3.15
CA ILE A 548 -32.53 38.15 2.59
C ILE A 548 -31.94 38.77 1.31
N PRO A 549 -30.61 38.96 1.23
CA PRO A 549 -29.98 39.57 0.07
C PRO A 549 -30.30 38.84 -1.24
N ALA A 550 -30.23 39.56 -2.37
CA ALA A 550 -30.15 38.92 -3.67
C ALA A 550 -28.93 37.98 -3.67
N GLN A 551 -29.04 36.82 -4.33
CA GLN A 551 -27.95 35.83 -4.41
C GLN A 551 -27.54 35.15 -3.08
N ALA A 552 -28.34 35.29 -2.01
CA ALA A 552 -28.10 34.55 -0.78
C ALA A 552 -28.13 33.03 -1.04
N GLN A 553 -27.15 32.32 -0.48
CA GLN A 553 -27.02 30.87 -0.55
C GLN A 553 -26.75 30.28 0.84
N ALA A 554 -27.46 29.21 1.17
CA ALA A 554 -27.15 28.31 2.27
C ALA A 554 -26.49 27.06 1.67
N ILE A 555 -25.34 26.67 2.21
CA ILE A 555 -24.55 25.55 1.72
C ILE A 555 -24.32 24.57 2.86
N LEU A 556 -24.46 23.28 2.55
CA LEU A 556 -23.97 22.17 3.34
C LEU A 556 -23.07 21.33 2.45
N ALA A 557 -21.78 21.27 2.75
CA ALA A 557 -20.78 20.64 1.90
C ALA A 557 -19.82 19.75 2.69
N GLN A 558 -19.28 18.74 2.02
CA GLN A 558 -18.20 17.92 2.56
C GLN A 558 -17.23 17.58 1.44
N GLN A 559 -15.93 17.55 1.78
CA GLN A 559 -14.90 17.06 0.87
C GLN A 559 -15.13 15.57 0.60
N ILE A 560 -15.00 15.16 -0.66
CA ILE A 560 -14.90 13.75 -1.03
C ILE A 560 -13.45 13.31 -0.76
N LEU A 561 -13.32 12.29 0.05
CA LEU A 561 -12.07 11.72 0.51
C LEU A 561 -11.62 10.69 -0.53
N ASP A 562 -10.34 10.76 -0.90
CA ASP A 562 -9.73 9.93 -1.95
C ASP A 562 -10.52 9.81 -3.27
N PRO A 563 -10.81 10.92 -3.97
CA PRO A 563 -11.51 10.83 -5.24
C PRO A 563 -10.60 10.18 -6.31
N GLN A 564 -11.13 9.17 -6.97
CA GLN A 564 -10.49 8.36 -8.00
C GLN A 564 -11.12 8.63 -9.38
N ALA A 565 -10.39 8.39 -10.47
CA ALA A 565 -10.94 8.55 -11.82
C ALA A 565 -12.05 7.50 -12.09
N GLY A 566 -13.24 7.95 -12.49
CA GLY A 566 -14.40 7.08 -12.72
C GLY A 566 -15.76 7.77 -12.62
N GLN A 567 -16.81 6.96 -12.37
CA GLN A 567 -18.18 7.42 -12.24
C GLN A 567 -18.48 7.74 -10.78
N PHE A 568 -18.93 8.97 -10.51
CA PHE A 568 -19.41 9.40 -9.21
C PHE A 568 -20.94 9.42 -9.20
N THR A 569 -21.54 8.86 -8.15
CA THR A 569 -22.98 8.90 -7.89
C THR A 569 -23.18 9.49 -6.49
N ALA A 570 -23.57 10.76 -6.42
CA ALA A 570 -23.96 11.41 -5.18
C ALA A 570 -25.47 11.22 -4.94
N LYS A 571 -25.84 10.78 -3.73
CA LYS A 571 -27.23 10.57 -3.31
C LYS A 571 -27.51 11.40 -2.07
N ALA A 572 -28.56 12.21 -2.10
CA ALA A 572 -29.01 12.96 -0.92
C ALA A 572 -30.43 12.51 -0.55
N ILE A 573 -30.61 12.10 0.71
CA ILE A 573 -31.91 11.75 1.29
C ILE A 573 -32.44 12.99 2.02
N ILE A 574 -33.47 13.62 1.44
CA ILE A 574 -33.94 14.95 1.81
C ILE A 574 -35.46 15.01 1.92
N GLY A 575 -35.97 16.10 2.50
CA GLY A 575 -37.38 16.44 2.43
C GLY A 575 -37.65 17.85 2.92
N GLY A 576 -38.75 18.44 2.46
CA GLY A 576 -39.23 19.75 2.90
C GLY A 576 -39.81 19.67 4.31
N SER A 577 -39.54 20.68 5.14
CA SER A 577 -40.08 20.77 6.49
C SER A 577 -40.13 22.23 6.94
N GLY A 578 -40.80 22.49 8.05
CA GLY A 578 -41.10 23.84 8.51
C GLY A 578 -42.17 23.83 9.58
N SER A 579 -42.72 25.00 9.92
CA SER A 579 -43.85 25.08 10.86
C SER A 579 -45.17 24.70 10.19
N THR A 580 -45.40 25.10 8.93
CA THR A 580 -46.54 24.69 8.11
C THR A 580 -46.12 24.25 6.71
N ARG A 581 -46.96 23.39 6.12
CA ARG A 581 -46.81 22.94 4.75
C ARG A 581 -47.02 24.10 3.77
N GLU A 582 -48.01 24.94 4.03
CA GLU A 582 -48.34 26.10 3.22
C GLU A 582 -47.18 27.11 3.20
N GLY A 583 -46.55 27.41 4.33
CA GLY A 583 -45.38 28.28 4.38
C GLY A 583 -44.22 27.74 3.54
N PHE A 584 -43.98 26.42 3.60
CA PHE A 584 -42.97 25.78 2.77
C PHE A 584 -43.31 25.83 1.28
N GLU A 585 -44.52 25.40 0.89
CA GLU A 585 -44.90 25.28 -0.53
C GLU A 585 -45.14 26.63 -1.19
N GLN A 586 -45.78 27.58 -0.50
CA GLN A 586 -46.18 28.87 -1.09
C GLN A 586 -45.11 29.95 -0.98
N PHE A 587 -44.23 29.89 0.02
CA PHE A 587 -43.14 30.85 0.19
C PHE A 587 -41.79 30.25 -0.17
N PHE A 588 -41.35 29.19 0.52
CA PHE A 588 -39.99 28.66 0.35
C PHE A 588 -39.74 28.18 -1.08
N LEU A 589 -40.61 27.33 -1.63
CA LEU A 589 -40.46 26.84 -3.01
C LEU A 589 -40.62 27.95 -4.07
N LYS A 590 -41.33 29.03 -3.76
CA LYS A 590 -41.47 30.20 -4.64
C LYS A 590 -40.18 31.01 -4.73
N HIS A 591 -39.47 31.17 -3.61
CA HIS A 591 -38.34 32.09 -3.50
C HIS A 591 -36.96 31.41 -3.58
N PHE A 592 -36.88 30.10 -3.31
CA PHE A 592 -35.63 29.36 -3.27
C PHE A 592 -35.64 28.18 -4.25
N ARG A 593 -34.46 27.85 -4.77
CA ARG A 593 -34.19 26.62 -5.53
C ARG A 593 -33.17 25.78 -4.76
N CYS A 594 -33.28 24.47 -4.89
CA CYS A 594 -32.43 23.51 -4.20
C CYS A 594 -31.60 22.73 -5.22
N ARG A 595 -30.30 22.61 -4.98
CA ARG A 595 -29.39 21.89 -5.87
C ARG A 595 -28.51 20.92 -5.09
N LEU A 596 -28.33 19.72 -5.62
CA LEU A 596 -27.25 18.82 -5.23
C LEU A 596 -26.12 19.02 -6.25
N THR A 597 -24.89 19.21 -5.77
CA THR A 597 -23.77 19.66 -6.60
C THR A 597 -22.50 18.87 -6.28
N LEU A 598 -21.78 18.45 -7.32
CA LEU A 598 -20.39 18.06 -7.26
C LEU A 598 -19.53 19.24 -7.69
N PHE A 599 -18.45 19.51 -6.95
CA PHE A 599 -17.62 20.68 -7.20
C PHE A 599 -16.12 20.38 -6.98
N ARG A 600 -15.27 21.24 -7.50
CA ARG A 600 -13.81 21.26 -7.28
C ARG A 600 -13.42 22.45 -6.41
N PHE A 601 -12.47 22.26 -5.49
CA PHE A 601 -11.91 23.37 -4.69
C PHE A 601 -10.97 24.24 -5.52
N ASN A 602 -11.04 25.55 -5.34
CA ASN A 602 -10.20 26.51 -6.07
C ASN A 602 -8.96 26.96 -5.28
N GLU A 603 -8.86 26.60 -4.00
CA GLU A 603 -7.78 27.02 -3.11
C GLU A 603 -7.44 25.95 -2.05
N ALA A 604 -6.21 26.00 -1.52
CA ALA A 604 -5.64 24.96 -0.66
C ALA A 604 -6.30 24.87 0.73
N SER A 605 -6.95 25.94 1.18
CA SER A 605 -7.79 25.96 2.39
C SER A 605 -9.01 25.04 2.26
N LYS A 606 -9.40 24.69 1.02
CA LYS A 606 -10.61 23.93 0.69
C LYS A 606 -11.88 24.58 1.20
N SER A 607 -11.96 25.91 1.09
CA SER A 607 -13.21 26.63 1.34
C SER A 607 -14.31 26.14 0.38
N ALA A 608 -15.43 25.70 0.93
CA ALA A 608 -16.61 25.33 0.14
C ALA A 608 -17.23 26.56 -0.57
N LEU A 609 -16.86 27.78 -0.16
CA LEU A 609 -17.29 29.02 -0.82
C LEU A 609 -16.47 29.33 -2.08
N LYS A 610 -15.23 28.84 -2.16
CA LYS A 610 -14.31 29.04 -3.28
C LYS A 610 -14.22 27.75 -4.10
N ARG A 611 -15.25 27.50 -4.90
CA ARG A 611 -15.44 26.26 -5.66
C ARG A 611 -15.78 26.52 -7.13
N THR A 612 -15.46 25.54 -7.97
CA THR A 612 -15.94 25.44 -9.35
C THR A 612 -16.91 24.28 -9.46
N GLU A 613 -18.12 24.54 -9.95
CA GLU A 613 -19.13 23.51 -10.15
C GLU A 613 -18.75 22.55 -11.28
N LEU A 614 -18.85 21.24 -11.02
CA LEU A 614 -18.55 20.18 -11.99
C LEU A 614 -19.82 19.55 -12.59
N ALA A 615 -20.85 19.42 -11.76
CA ALA A 615 -22.17 18.94 -12.10
C ALA A 615 -23.17 19.35 -11.02
N SER A 616 -24.41 19.64 -11.39
CA SER A 616 -25.49 19.84 -10.44
C SER A 616 -26.81 19.30 -10.96
N VAL A 617 -27.70 18.98 -10.03
CA VAL A 617 -29.11 18.65 -10.30
C VAL A 617 -29.98 19.53 -9.43
N GLU A 618 -30.90 20.26 -10.05
CA GLU A 618 -31.94 21.01 -9.35
C GLU A 618 -33.10 20.08 -8.97
N PHE A 619 -33.64 20.25 -7.77
CA PHE A 619 -34.77 19.46 -7.29
C PHE A 619 -35.74 20.30 -6.46
N THR A 620 -36.98 19.83 -6.37
CA THR A 620 -38.03 20.40 -5.53
C THR A 620 -38.31 19.44 -4.37
N PRO A 621 -37.93 19.78 -3.12
CA PRO A 621 -38.18 18.94 -1.95
C PRO A 621 -39.68 18.71 -1.73
N THR A 622 -40.08 17.47 -1.49
CA THR A 622 -41.45 17.13 -1.06
C THR A 622 -41.62 17.30 0.45
N TRP A 623 -42.77 17.82 0.89
CA TRP A 623 -43.07 17.99 2.31
C TRP A 623 -43.04 16.65 3.07
N LEU A 624 -42.34 16.63 4.21
CA LEU A 624 -42.28 15.48 5.10
C LEU A 624 -43.47 15.48 6.07
N ASP A 625 -44.34 14.49 5.93
CA ASP A 625 -45.39 14.25 6.92
C ASP A 625 -44.77 13.79 8.26
N ALA A 626 -45.21 14.39 9.36
CA ALA A 626 -44.68 14.08 10.69
C ALA A 626 -45.05 12.66 11.17
N GLN A 627 -46.14 12.08 10.68
CA GLN A 627 -46.61 10.75 11.05
C GLN A 627 -46.00 9.65 10.17
N GLN A 628 -45.74 9.95 8.88
CA GLN A 628 -45.11 9.03 7.94
C GLN A 628 -44.15 9.79 7.02
N PRO A 629 -42.90 10.04 7.46
CA PRO A 629 -41.96 10.85 6.70
C PRO A 629 -41.55 10.13 5.41
N ASN A 630 -42.06 10.61 4.27
CA ASN A 630 -41.68 10.12 2.95
C ASN A 630 -40.45 10.88 2.44
N TRP A 631 -39.26 10.36 2.77
CA TRP A 631 -37.99 10.95 2.33
C TRP A 631 -37.78 10.79 0.83
N GLN A 632 -37.32 11.86 0.19
CA GLN A 632 -37.00 11.90 -1.22
C GLN A 632 -35.50 11.64 -1.43
N THR A 633 -35.17 10.74 -2.35
CA THR A 633 -33.78 10.50 -2.77
C THR A 633 -33.47 11.28 -4.04
N ILE A 634 -32.50 12.19 -3.96
CA ILE A 634 -31.96 12.94 -5.09
C ILE A 634 -30.64 12.33 -5.52
N THR A 635 -30.49 12.02 -6.80
CA THR A 635 -29.29 11.41 -7.36
C THR A 635 -28.62 12.34 -8.37
N LEU A 636 -27.31 12.50 -8.27
CA LEU A 636 -26.46 13.21 -9.21
C LEU A 636 -25.33 12.29 -9.68
N GLU A 637 -25.18 12.12 -10.99
CA GLU A 637 -24.12 11.31 -11.58
C GLU A 637 -23.16 12.15 -12.42
N LYS A 638 -21.86 11.85 -12.31
CA LYS A 638 -20.83 12.51 -13.12
C LYS A 638 -19.66 11.58 -13.38
N GLN A 639 -19.30 11.41 -14.64
CA GLN A 639 -18.02 10.80 -15.03
C GLN A 639 -16.90 11.84 -14.89
N LEU A 640 -15.88 11.52 -14.10
CA LEU A 640 -14.64 12.28 -13.95
C LEU A 640 -13.46 11.34 -14.25
N ALA A 641 -13.09 11.26 -15.52
CA ALA A 641 -12.06 10.34 -16.00
C ALA A 641 -11.25 11.00 -17.14
N PRO A 642 -10.02 10.53 -17.40
CA PRO A 642 -9.23 11.04 -18.51
C PRO A 642 -9.89 10.76 -19.86
N ALA A 643 -9.61 11.62 -20.86
CA ALA A 643 -10.18 11.49 -22.20
C ALA A 643 -9.57 10.32 -23.01
N ALA A 644 -8.37 9.86 -22.63
CA ALA A 644 -7.63 8.81 -23.30
C ALA A 644 -7.01 7.83 -22.29
N LEU A 645 -6.80 6.59 -22.74
CA LEU A 645 -6.17 5.52 -21.96
C LEU A 645 -4.74 5.92 -21.56
N GLY A 646 -4.40 5.74 -20.28
CA GLY A 646 -3.06 6.06 -19.75
C GLY A 646 -2.77 7.54 -19.53
N ALA A 647 -3.73 8.44 -19.77
CA ALA A 647 -3.57 9.85 -19.44
C ALA A 647 -3.92 10.10 -17.96
N ASN A 648 -3.10 10.91 -17.28
CA ASN A 648 -3.37 11.32 -15.90
C ASN A 648 -4.56 12.29 -15.86
N PHE A 649 -5.50 12.03 -14.94
CA PHE A 649 -6.61 12.92 -14.63
C PHE A 649 -6.34 13.60 -13.28
N SER A 650 -6.31 14.94 -13.30
CA SER A 650 -6.14 15.71 -12.08
C SER A 650 -7.47 16.18 -11.50
N PHE A 651 -7.64 15.95 -10.20
CA PHE A 651 -8.71 16.53 -9.41
C PHE A 651 -8.35 17.94 -8.87
N GLY A 652 -7.19 18.48 -9.24
CA GLY A 652 -6.68 19.75 -8.70
C GLY A 652 -6.48 19.66 -7.19
N LEU A 653 -7.10 20.56 -6.44
CA LEU A 653 -7.05 20.59 -4.97
C LEU A 653 -8.11 19.66 -4.32
N GLY A 654 -8.75 18.80 -5.11
CA GLY A 654 -9.77 17.86 -4.66
C GLY A 654 -11.18 18.30 -5.03
N ILE A 655 -12.14 17.43 -4.75
CA ILE A 655 -13.56 17.63 -5.03
C ILE A 655 -14.42 17.46 -3.78
N GLY A 656 -15.64 17.97 -3.84
CA GLY A 656 -16.62 17.85 -2.78
C GLY A 656 -18.03 17.69 -3.30
N VAL A 657 -18.94 17.35 -2.39
CA VAL A 657 -20.38 17.33 -2.61
C VAL A 657 -21.03 18.41 -1.77
N ALA A 658 -22.02 19.11 -2.32
CA ALA A 658 -22.77 20.14 -1.63
C ALA A 658 -24.28 20.03 -1.90
N LEU A 659 -25.07 20.22 -0.86
CA LEU A 659 -26.47 20.64 -0.97
C LEU A 659 -26.52 22.17 -0.85
N ILE A 660 -27.18 22.82 -1.79
CA ILE A 660 -27.25 24.28 -1.86
C ILE A 660 -28.72 24.69 -1.93
N VAL A 661 -29.14 25.57 -1.02
CA VAL A 661 -30.40 26.30 -1.12
C VAL A 661 -30.05 27.73 -1.47
N GLU A 662 -30.50 28.20 -2.62
CA GLU A 662 -30.16 29.56 -3.07
C GLU A 662 -31.39 30.27 -3.61
N ARG A 663 -31.30 31.60 -3.58
CA ARG A 663 -32.41 32.46 -3.93
C ARG A 663 -32.61 32.58 -5.45
N LYS A 664 -33.86 32.51 -5.91
CA LYS A 664 -34.24 32.51 -7.34
C LYS A 664 -34.17 33.88 -8.04
N THR A 665 -34.25 35.01 -7.32
CA THR A 665 -34.46 36.35 -7.92
C THR A 665 -33.45 37.42 -7.49
N ASP A 666 -33.28 38.44 -8.33
CA ASP A 666 -32.34 39.56 -8.16
C ASP A 666 -32.81 40.70 -7.23
N GLY A 667 -34.07 40.69 -6.74
CA GLY A 667 -34.59 41.66 -5.76
C GLY A 667 -34.21 41.31 -4.31
N SER A 668 -34.78 41.93 -3.26
CA SER A 668 -34.73 41.43 -1.85
C SER A 668 -36.03 40.71 -1.49
N ALA A 669 -35.96 39.59 -0.74
CA ALA A 669 -37.14 38.96 -0.16
C ALA A 669 -37.23 39.40 1.30
N VAL A 670 -38.38 39.98 1.66
CA VAL A 670 -38.62 40.42 3.02
C VAL A 670 -39.19 39.25 3.79
N VAL A 671 -38.44 38.76 4.78
CA VAL A 671 -38.95 37.81 5.77
C VAL A 671 -39.70 38.64 6.81
N SER A 672 -41.03 38.54 6.81
CA SER A 672 -41.85 39.18 7.82
C SER A 672 -41.76 38.44 9.16
N ALA A 673 -42.06 39.13 10.26
CA ALA A 673 -42.17 38.49 11.58
C ALA A 673 -43.23 37.37 11.62
N ASP A 674 -44.20 37.41 10.70
CA ASP A 674 -45.26 36.40 10.54
C ASP A 674 -44.84 35.19 9.70
N LEU A 675 -43.66 35.23 9.06
CA LEU A 675 -43.18 34.08 8.29
C LEU A 675 -42.78 32.96 9.26
N GLU A 676 -43.21 31.76 8.93
CA GLU A 676 -42.86 30.56 9.67
C GLU A 676 -41.57 29.91 9.17
N ASP A 677 -40.93 29.09 10.02
CA ASP A 677 -39.77 28.30 9.64
C ASP A 677 -40.09 27.46 8.40
N ALA A 678 -39.18 27.46 7.42
CA ALA A 678 -39.29 26.67 6.21
C ALA A 678 -37.90 26.31 5.67
N PHE A 679 -37.61 25.01 5.54
CA PHE A 679 -36.28 24.51 5.26
C PHE A 679 -36.29 23.12 4.61
N VAL A 680 -35.17 22.77 3.99
CA VAL A 680 -34.89 21.41 3.54
C VAL A 680 -34.18 20.66 4.66
N ARG A 681 -34.77 19.55 5.13
CA ARG A 681 -34.10 18.59 6.02
C ARG A 681 -33.26 17.63 5.19
N VAL A 682 -32.09 17.31 5.71
CA VAL A 682 -31.13 16.36 5.13
C VAL A 682 -30.91 15.25 6.15
N GLN A 683 -31.32 14.05 5.79
CA GLN A 683 -31.06 12.87 6.61
C GLN A 683 -29.65 12.34 6.36
N ARG A 684 -29.23 12.31 5.10
CA ARG A 684 -27.97 11.67 4.68
C ARG A 684 -27.54 12.19 3.31
N ILE A 685 -26.23 12.27 3.09
CA ILE A 685 -25.65 12.43 1.76
C ILE A 685 -24.53 11.39 1.61
N ASP A 686 -24.62 10.56 0.58
CA ASP A 686 -23.61 9.58 0.22
C ASP A 686 -22.96 9.93 -1.11
N VAL A 687 -21.71 9.52 -1.27
CA VAL A 687 -21.02 9.53 -2.57
C VAL A 687 -20.46 8.15 -2.81
N GLU A 688 -21.05 7.46 -3.77
CA GLU A 688 -20.54 6.21 -4.30
C GLU A 688 -19.61 6.49 -5.47
N PHE A 689 -18.51 5.75 -5.51
CA PHE A 689 -17.57 5.77 -6.60
C PHE A 689 -17.54 4.40 -7.26
N ARG A 690 -17.66 4.38 -8.59
CA ARG A 690 -17.33 3.20 -9.39
C ARG A 690 -16.08 3.51 -10.19
N GLY A 691 -15.04 2.71 -9.91
CA GLY A 691 -13.79 2.71 -10.66
C GLY A 691 -14.02 2.83 -12.15
N TRP A 692 -13.20 3.62 -12.84
CA TRP A 692 -13.12 3.52 -14.28
C TRP A 692 -12.61 2.11 -14.64
N GLN A 693 -13.55 1.19 -14.84
CA GLN A 693 -13.28 -0.17 -15.30
C GLN A 693 -13.23 -0.13 -16.82
N ILE A 694 -12.08 -0.49 -17.36
CA ILE A 694 -11.94 -0.83 -18.77
C ILE A 694 -12.73 -2.13 -18.97
N ALA A 695 -13.62 -2.15 -19.97
CA ALA A 695 -14.30 -3.36 -20.41
C ALA A 695 -13.33 -4.32 -21.11
#